data_AF-A0A1I8IAS4-F1
#
_entry.id   AF-A0A1I8IAS4-F1
#
_cell.length_a   1.000
_cell.length_b   1.000
_cell.length_c   1.000
_cell.angle_alpha   90.00
_cell.angle_beta   90.00
_cell.angle_gamma   90.00
#
_symmetry.space_group_name_H-M   'P 1'
#
loop_
_entity.id
_entity.type
_entity.pdbx_description
1 polymer ?
#
loop_
_entity_poly.entity_id
_entity_poly.type
_entity_poly.pdbx_seq_one_letter_code
_entity_poly.pdbx_strand_id
1 'polypeptide(L)'
;MGLISTRFGGTVLQASLAFTGSFGAPLLGLFSMGVLFPFVNKYGALVGSVCGLIISGWLSIGSYLNGKQLVGLPTNISNCDVGTPGTTLLPTTVGTTQAPVVEPLDDWYSLSYVWFPIIGSAATTAGGFIVSLFTRGYREEVDEAFINPYFVRFYKFLSRSCNINLMRATPSNAVQPVDDAEAIEVSELSKQSNSPSRQGDDEPKPVDQSEDEVQPGEATDEPKPVDQSEDEVQPGETTDEPKPVDQSEDEVQPGEVTDEPKQSQPLLLEKLYETKMNAELLVVITLLCRTASSQLNWAVQRDDLSEYKLDSSVAGVRSDLECATLARPQHQAIKFDRERYTCRLYSCQLGTSGCRKCRNARNSTLPLLLVRQLDELGRTCWRTFQHRVDGSVDFYRNWTNYLTEFGQGEDRNYWMGLEAIHQLTRAGDRRVRWEMSDWNGTRYWWEDAHFAVQDASQGYRVSVGEPEVGRSNVATCSHTVGAYMNNAMFSTPDKDQDTWSSNCAVTYQGAWWYGSCHCFNPNGRYFTPPAAFYLSEPLWADGLTFSSPGIGYPLNHYYSMKTFECMSNLVPQALWSSLPGSRQGAGAFAKHQQTNNQFSPVDYVVLGVFLTASLAVGIVASFIGRRKGNADDGSAGSDEKEEFVMGGRKQQVIPVALSLLVSFNSAILILGGPAEIYFNGTMYVLSIFGEQIGCVLAALIFVPVFYQLRLTSSFEYLELRFKSRLVRLMGNFLFLISNVIYMGLALYAPATALQYVSNGAIPVEASIAVSGVICTFYTAWGGLKAVIWTDVFQSVVMTAGILAIIIRGLIDLGGIGNVWQISYKYGRIEFDNLDPRVRHTVWGLVVNGIAYSSTFGVSQASVQRYCSVKTMRQAQL
;
A
#
# COMPACT_ATOMS: atom_id res chain seq x y z
N MET A 1 20.77 3.05 -9.28
CA MET A 1 19.62 3.10 -8.37
C MET A 1 18.90 1.76 -8.24
N GLY A 2 18.37 1.12 -9.30
CA GLY A 2 17.69 -0.20 -9.20
C GLY A 2 18.41 -1.27 -8.36
N LEU A 3 19.72 -1.48 -8.57
CA LEU A 3 20.57 -2.40 -7.79
C LEU A 3 20.91 -1.93 -6.35
N ILE A 4 20.43 -0.75 -5.95
CA ILE A 4 20.56 -0.18 -4.59
C ILE A 4 19.21 -0.25 -3.87
N SER A 5 18.08 -0.11 -4.58
CA SER A 5 16.75 -0.41 -4.05
C SER A 5 16.51 -1.89 -3.72
N THR A 6 17.41 -2.81 -4.10
CA THR A 6 17.44 -4.18 -3.56
C THR A 6 18.19 -4.32 -2.24
N ARG A 7 18.97 -3.32 -1.84
CA ARG A 7 19.65 -3.24 -0.54
C ARG A 7 18.79 -2.56 0.53
N PHE A 8 17.86 -1.69 0.12
CA PHE A 8 16.84 -1.10 0.99
C PHE A 8 15.61 -2.01 1.05
N GLY A 9 15.18 -2.43 2.25
CA GLY A 9 14.00 -3.27 2.41
C GLY A 9 12.69 -2.52 2.10
N GLY A 10 11.75 -3.18 1.43
CA GLY A 10 10.44 -2.61 1.09
C GLY A 10 9.96 -3.01 -0.32
N THR A 11 8.86 -2.42 -0.78
CA THR A 11 8.37 -2.61 -2.16
C THR A 11 8.99 -1.57 -3.11
N VAL A 12 9.15 -1.91 -4.40
CA VAL A 12 9.66 -0.97 -5.41
C VAL A 12 8.75 0.26 -5.57
N LEU A 13 7.43 0.08 -5.36
CA LEU A 13 6.46 1.18 -5.30
C LEU A 13 6.75 2.13 -4.14
N GLN A 14 6.93 1.60 -2.93
CA GLN A 14 7.28 2.39 -1.74
C GLN A 14 8.61 3.15 -1.94
N ALA A 15 9.63 2.48 -2.49
CA ALA A 15 10.92 3.11 -2.82
C ALA A 15 10.76 4.25 -3.84
N SER A 16 9.97 4.04 -4.89
CA SER A 16 9.69 5.08 -5.87
C SER A 16 9.00 6.29 -5.24
N LEU A 17 7.89 6.08 -4.53
CA LEU A 17 7.08 7.16 -3.98
C LEU A 17 7.81 7.94 -2.87
N ALA A 18 8.57 7.28 -1.99
CA ALA A 18 9.35 7.94 -0.94
C ALA A 18 10.48 8.84 -1.51
N PHE A 19 11.31 8.29 -2.41
CA PHE A 19 12.44 9.06 -2.95
C PHE A 19 12.00 10.13 -3.96
N THR A 20 11.08 9.84 -4.89
CA THR A 20 10.57 10.87 -5.81
C THR A 20 9.75 11.94 -5.08
N GLY A 21 9.02 11.55 -4.03
CA GLY A 21 8.34 12.45 -3.11
C GLY A 21 9.31 13.45 -2.46
N SER A 22 10.45 12.97 -1.96
CA SER A 22 11.43 13.81 -1.25
C SER A 22 12.08 14.88 -2.14
N PHE A 23 12.44 14.54 -3.39
CA PHE A 23 13.01 15.52 -4.32
C PHE A 23 11.95 16.33 -5.09
N GLY A 24 10.73 15.79 -5.24
CA GLY A 24 9.62 16.44 -5.93
C GLY A 24 8.83 17.44 -5.06
N ALA A 25 8.76 17.22 -3.75
CA ALA A 25 8.01 18.09 -2.84
C ALA A 25 8.53 19.53 -2.74
N PRO A 26 9.86 19.78 -2.66
CA PRO A 26 10.37 21.14 -2.73
C PRO A 26 10.04 21.85 -4.05
N LEU A 27 9.89 21.11 -5.17
CA LEU A 27 9.43 21.68 -6.44
C LEU A 27 7.97 22.12 -6.37
N LEU A 28 7.09 21.25 -5.84
CA LEU A 28 5.67 21.57 -5.69
C LEU A 28 5.48 22.81 -4.81
N GLY A 29 6.16 22.87 -3.65
CA GLY A 29 6.14 24.03 -2.77
C GLY A 29 6.70 25.30 -3.43
N LEU A 30 7.81 25.19 -4.17
CA LEU A 30 8.45 26.31 -4.88
C LEU A 30 7.57 26.89 -5.99
N PHE A 31 6.98 26.05 -6.84
CA PHE A 31 6.09 26.50 -7.91
C PHE A 31 4.76 27.03 -7.37
N SER A 32 4.17 26.36 -6.37
CA SER A 32 2.95 26.85 -5.69
C SER A 32 3.19 28.23 -5.07
N MET A 33 4.35 28.45 -4.42
CA MET A 33 4.72 29.78 -3.91
C MET A 33 4.86 30.84 -5.00
N GLY A 34 5.45 30.49 -6.14
CA GLY A 34 5.53 31.40 -7.27
C GLY A 34 4.15 31.83 -7.74
N VAL A 35 3.28 30.86 -8.05
CA VAL A 35 2.00 31.04 -8.76
C VAL A 35 0.89 31.60 -7.86
N LEU A 36 0.88 31.28 -6.56
CA LEU A 36 -0.20 31.65 -5.65
C LEU A 36 0.09 32.90 -4.81
N PHE A 37 1.35 33.15 -4.46
CA PHE A 37 1.69 34.12 -3.39
C PHE A 37 2.63 35.22 -3.89
N PRO A 38 2.13 36.44 -4.18
CA PRO A 38 2.94 37.51 -4.79
C PRO A 38 4.07 38.01 -3.88
N PHE A 39 3.85 38.03 -2.56
CA PHE A 39 4.80 38.52 -1.56
C PHE A 39 5.99 37.58 -1.28
N VAL A 40 6.03 36.37 -1.87
CA VAL A 40 7.19 35.48 -1.77
C VAL A 40 8.28 35.95 -2.73
N ASN A 41 9.50 36.04 -2.23
CA ASN A 41 10.68 36.52 -2.96
C ASN A 41 11.77 35.45 -3.11
N LYS A 42 12.83 35.78 -3.85
CA LYS A 42 13.96 34.87 -4.15
C LYS A 42 14.64 34.27 -2.90
N TYR A 43 14.68 35.00 -1.79
CA TYR A 43 15.28 34.50 -0.55
C TYR A 43 14.39 33.45 0.10
N GLY A 44 13.08 33.70 0.18
CA GLY A 44 12.10 32.70 0.61
C GLY A 44 12.08 31.47 -0.30
N ALA A 45 12.06 31.67 -1.61
CA ALA A 45 12.09 30.60 -2.60
C ALA A 45 13.30 29.66 -2.42
N LEU A 46 14.51 30.21 -2.25
CA LEU A 46 15.73 29.42 -2.04
C LEU A 46 15.74 28.70 -0.68
N VAL A 47 15.52 29.42 0.42
CA VAL A 47 15.61 28.83 1.77
C VAL A 47 14.49 27.82 1.99
N GLY A 48 13.26 28.12 1.56
CA GLY A 48 12.15 27.16 1.59
C GLY A 48 12.46 25.87 0.83
N SER A 49 13.03 25.96 -0.38
CA SER A 49 13.42 24.78 -1.15
C SER A 49 14.43 23.90 -0.40
N VAL A 50 15.41 24.52 0.28
CA VAL A 50 16.40 23.81 1.10
C VAL A 50 15.77 23.21 2.36
N CYS A 51 14.91 23.94 3.08
CA CYS A 51 14.24 23.45 4.28
C CYS A 51 13.36 22.21 3.99
N GLY A 52 12.55 22.25 2.93
CA GLY A 52 11.71 21.11 2.55
C GLY A 52 12.53 19.90 2.06
N LEU A 53 13.64 20.13 1.35
CA LEU A 53 14.55 19.06 0.93
C LEU A 53 15.21 18.38 2.13
N ILE A 54 15.68 19.16 3.12
CA ILE A 54 16.26 18.62 4.36
C ILE A 54 15.22 17.79 5.12
N ILE A 55 14.01 18.31 5.32
CA ILE A 55 12.97 17.66 6.11
C ILE A 55 12.45 16.38 5.42
N SER A 56 12.13 16.44 4.12
CA SER A 56 11.64 15.27 3.39
C SER A 56 12.72 14.20 3.18
N GLY A 57 13.96 14.63 2.89
CA GLY A 57 15.12 13.72 2.80
C GLY A 57 15.44 13.05 4.13
N TRP A 58 15.38 13.79 5.25
CA TRP A 58 15.55 13.23 6.60
C TRP A 58 14.49 12.17 6.92
N LEU A 59 13.21 12.47 6.69
CA LEU A 59 12.11 11.52 6.89
C LEU A 59 12.26 10.28 6.01
N SER A 60 12.52 10.44 4.71
CA SER A 60 12.64 9.31 3.79
C SER A 60 13.86 8.45 4.07
N ILE A 61 15.02 9.02 4.43
CA ILE A 61 16.21 8.24 4.76
C ILE A 61 16.02 7.53 6.10
N GLY A 62 15.53 8.24 7.13
CA GLY A 62 15.28 7.66 8.45
C GLY A 62 14.25 6.53 8.44
N SER A 63 13.21 6.64 7.62
CA SER A 63 12.22 5.56 7.43
C SER A 63 12.83 4.29 6.82
N TYR A 64 13.87 4.38 5.99
CA TYR A 64 14.59 3.20 5.49
C TYR A 64 15.67 2.65 6.42
N LEU A 65 16.19 3.46 7.35
CA LEU A 65 17.21 3.03 8.31
C LEU A 65 16.61 2.46 9.60
N ASN A 66 15.51 3.05 10.09
CA ASN A 66 14.92 2.77 11.40
C ASN A 66 13.47 2.23 11.30
N GLY A 67 12.83 2.34 10.13
CA GLY A 67 11.45 1.90 9.95
C GLY A 67 11.29 0.38 10.05
N LYS A 68 10.31 -0.07 10.82
CA LYS A 68 9.95 -1.48 10.93
C LYS A 68 9.45 -2.00 9.59
N GLN A 69 9.94 -3.16 9.15
CA GLN A 69 9.40 -3.84 7.98
C GLN A 69 7.97 -4.30 8.25
N LEU A 70 7.01 -3.67 7.57
CA LEU A 70 5.58 -3.92 7.75
C LEU A 70 5.19 -5.31 7.23
N VAL A 71 4.47 -6.06 8.05
CA VAL A 71 3.95 -7.40 7.72
C VAL A 71 2.69 -7.24 6.87
N GLY A 72 2.74 -7.72 5.62
CA GLY A 72 1.56 -7.74 4.74
C GLY A 72 0.57 -8.85 5.09
N LEU A 73 -0.66 -8.72 4.60
CA LEU A 73 -1.71 -9.73 4.68
C LEU A 73 -1.25 -11.08 4.09
N PRO A 74 -1.73 -12.22 4.63
CA PRO A 74 -1.32 -13.54 4.18
C PRO A 74 -1.71 -13.81 2.72
N THR A 75 -0.70 -14.15 1.91
CA THR A 75 -0.84 -14.40 0.47
C THR A 75 -0.87 -15.88 0.08
N ASN A 76 -0.72 -16.79 1.04
CA ASN A 76 -0.74 -18.24 0.80
C ASN A 76 -2.17 -18.80 0.99
N ILE A 77 -2.68 -19.44 -0.06
CA ILE A 77 -4.00 -20.10 -0.10
C ILE A 77 -4.01 -21.52 0.49
N SER A 78 -2.90 -22.01 1.05
CA SER A 78 -2.80 -23.33 1.70
C SER A 78 -3.79 -23.58 2.84
N ASN A 79 -4.40 -22.51 3.38
CA ASN A 79 -5.37 -22.56 4.48
C ASN A 79 -6.83 -22.29 4.01
N CYS A 80 -7.13 -22.43 2.71
CA CYS A 80 -8.42 -22.07 2.12
C CYS A 80 -9.23 -23.27 1.62
N ASP A 81 -9.87 -24.01 2.53
CA ASP A 81 -11.00 -24.88 2.15
C ASP A 81 -12.20 -24.02 1.70
N VAL A 82 -12.66 -24.23 0.46
CA VAL A 82 -13.79 -23.48 -0.12
C VAL A 82 -15.10 -24.28 0.05
N GLY A 83 -15.54 -24.39 1.31
CA GLY A 83 -16.87 -24.87 1.70
C GLY A 83 -17.73 -23.72 2.25
N THR A 84 -18.80 -23.37 1.55
CA THR A 84 -19.74 -22.27 1.90
C THR A 84 -20.87 -22.72 2.85
N PRO A 85 -21.72 -21.81 3.39
CA PRO A 85 -21.67 -20.34 3.42
C PRO A 85 -21.69 -19.73 4.85
N GLY A 86 -21.24 -18.48 5.02
CA GLY A 86 -21.26 -17.80 6.34
C GLY A 86 -20.51 -16.47 6.39
N THR A 87 -20.89 -15.49 5.58
CA THR A 87 -20.25 -14.17 5.50
C THR A 87 -20.74 -13.19 6.57
N THR A 88 -19.88 -12.79 7.51
CA THR A 88 -19.81 -11.41 8.08
C THR A 88 -18.39 -11.07 8.60
N LEU A 89 -17.41 -11.10 7.69
CA LEU A 89 -16.70 -9.90 7.26
C LEU A 89 -16.03 -9.03 8.37
N LEU A 90 -14.71 -9.21 8.52
CA LEU A 90 -13.82 -8.24 9.18
C LEU A 90 -13.30 -7.22 8.15
N PRO A 91 -13.49 -5.92 8.36
CA PRO A 91 -12.46 -4.92 8.13
C PRO A 91 -11.39 -5.07 9.22
N THR A 92 -10.15 -5.24 8.78
CA THR A 92 -8.88 -5.18 9.50
C THR A 92 -8.91 -4.84 10.98
N THR A 93 -8.52 -5.80 11.84
CA THR A 93 -7.93 -5.46 13.14
C THR A 93 -6.66 -4.67 12.88
N VAL A 94 -6.69 -3.36 13.17
CA VAL A 94 -5.48 -2.55 13.28
C VAL A 94 -4.68 -3.16 14.42
N GLY A 95 -3.69 -3.97 14.05
CA GLY A 95 -2.84 -4.70 14.96
C GLY A 95 -1.98 -3.73 15.76
N THR A 96 -2.54 -3.18 16.84
CA THR A 96 -1.78 -2.54 17.91
C THR A 96 -1.01 -3.61 18.66
N THR A 97 0.03 -4.14 18.01
CA THR A 97 1.23 -4.61 18.70
C THR A 97 1.54 -3.60 19.78
N GLN A 98 1.72 -4.02 21.02
CA GLN A 98 2.11 -3.09 22.08
C GLN A 98 3.28 -2.26 21.59
N ALA A 99 3.11 -0.94 21.55
CA ALA A 99 4.16 -0.05 21.11
C ALA A 99 5.41 -0.35 21.96
N PRO A 100 6.60 -0.49 21.35
CA PRO A 100 7.82 -0.53 22.14
C PRO A 100 7.94 0.78 22.91
N VAL A 101 8.92 0.89 23.81
CA VAL A 101 9.31 2.22 24.29
C VAL A 101 9.96 2.95 23.11
N VAL A 102 9.13 3.67 22.36
CA VAL A 102 9.53 4.44 21.18
C VAL A 102 10.35 5.62 21.69
N GLU A 103 11.63 5.73 21.30
CA GLU A 103 12.29 7.03 21.44
C GLU A 103 11.53 8.05 20.60
N PRO A 104 11.40 9.32 21.02
CA PRO A 104 10.62 10.31 20.29
C PRO A 104 11.13 10.63 18.86
N LEU A 105 12.23 10.01 18.41
CA LEU A 105 12.67 9.98 17.02
C LEU A 105 12.04 8.84 16.20
N ASP A 106 11.90 7.63 16.75
CA ASP A 106 11.36 6.46 16.03
C ASP A 106 9.88 6.64 15.66
N ASP A 107 9.14 7.43 16.45
CA ASP A 107 7.74 7.77 16.19
C ASP A 107 7.61 8.55 14.85
N TRP A 108 8.61 9.37 14.48
CA TRP A 108 8.64 10.07 13.17
C TRP A 108 8.97 9.15 12.00
N TYR A 109 9.85 8.16 12.20
CA TYR A 109 10.22 7.21 11.13
C TYR A 109 9.16 6.12 10.91
N SER A 110 8.21 5.97 11.85
CA SER A 110 7.01 5.13 11.71
C SER A 110 5.96 5.70 10.74
N LEU A 111 6.03 7.00 10.45
CA LEU A 111 5.06 7.70 9.60
C LEU A 111 5.03 7.11 8.18
N SER A 112 3.83 6.92 7.62
CA SER A 112 3.70 6.41 6.25
C SER A 112 4.35 7.35 5.22
N TYR A 113 5.05 6.71 4.26
CA TYR A 113 5.77 7.35 3.18
C TYR A 113 4.91 8.26 2.29
N VAL A 114 3.58 8.06 2.28
CA VAL A 114 2.62 8.93 1.57
C VAL A 114 2.54 10.35 2.16
N TRP A 115 3.01 10.56 3.39
CA TRP A 115 3.05 11.90 4.00
C TRP A 115 4.30 12.70 3.65
N PHE A 116 5.39 12.06 3.23
CA PHE A 116 6.67 12.74 2.95
C PHE A 116 6.54 13.82 1.85
N PRO A 117 5.78 13.62 0.75
CA PRO A 117 5.60 14.67 -0.26
C PRO A 117 4.84 15.89 0.27
N ILE A 118 3.84 15.67 1.12
CA ILE A 118 3.00 16.72 1.71
C ILE A 118 3.83 17.55 2.69
N ILE A 119 4.54 16.87 3.60
CA ILE A 119 5.37 17.52 4.64
C ILE A 119 6.53 18.30 3.99
N GLY A 120 7.21 17.74 2.99
CA GLY A 120 8.25 18.46 2.24
C GLY A 120 7.72 19.73 1.57
N SER A 121 6.54 19.65 0.94
CA SER A 121 5.92 20.77 0.23
C SER A 121 5.49 21.86 1.21
N ALA A 122 4.82 21.46 2.31
CA ALA A 122 4.40 22.36 3.37
C ALA A 122 5.59 23.03 4.09
N ALA A 123 6.67 22.29 4.35
CA ALA A 123 7.90 22.83 4.92
C ALA A 123 8.58 23.83 3.98
N THR A 124 8.59 23.56 2.67
CA THR A 124 9.08 24.52 1.67
C THR A 124 8.21 25.78 1.64
N THR A 125 6.89 25.66 1.67
CA THR A 125 5.98 26.81 1.71
C THR A 125 6.16 27.64 2.99
N ALA A 126 6.15 27.00 4.17
CA ALA A 126 6.28 27.67 5.45
C ALA A 126 7.64 28.37 5.61
N GLY A 127 8.74 27.68 5.28
CA GLY A 127 10.08 28.27 5.31
C GLY A 127 10.21 29.45 4.34
N GLY A 128 9.64 29.35 3.14
CA GLY A 128 9.62 30.43 2.18
C GLY A 128 8.83 31.66 2.64
N PHE A 129 7.64 31.46 3.23
CA PHE A 129 6.85 32.53 3.84
C PHE A 129 7.61 33.26 4.94
N ILE A 130 8.14 32.52 5.92
CA ILE A 130 8.83 33.10 7.08
C ILE A 130 10.02 33.95 6.63
N VAL A 131 10.84 33.44 5.71
CA VAL A 131 12.00 34.17 5.19
C VAL A 131 11.58 35.37 4.32
N SER A 132 10.52 35.27 3.52
CA SER A 132 10.01 36.42 2.76
C SER A 132 9.40 37.52 3.64
N LEU A 133 8.81 37.19 4.80
CA LEU A 133 8.37 38.18 5.78
C LEU A 133 9.57 38.97 6.35
N PHE A 134 10.60 38.27 6.84
CA PHE A 134 11.81 38.92 7.38
C PHE A 134 12.60 39.71 6.32
N THR A 135 12.72 39.18 5.10
CA THR A 135 13.40 39.85 3.97
C THR A 135 12.53 40.88 3.23
N ARG A 136 11.32 41.18 3.75
CA ARG A 136 10.40 42.21 3.25
C ARG A 136 9.89 41.99 1.82
N GLY A 137 9.71 40.73 1.39
CA GLY A 137 9.21 40.35 0.06
C GLY A 137 7.85 40.96 -0.31
N TYR A 138 7.02 41.30 0.68
CA TYR A 138 5.78 42.09 0.50
C TYR A 138 5.98 43.49 -0.11
N ARG A 139 7.23 43.94 -0.29
CA ARG A 139 7.58 45.22 -0.95
C ARG A 139 8.00 45.06 -2.41
N GLU A 140 8.28 43.83 -2.86
CA GLU A 140 8.73 43.56 -4.23
C GLU A 140 7.57 43.62 -5.23
N GLU A 141 7.86 44.05 -6.46
CA GLU A 141 6.86 44.21 -7.52
C GLU A 141 6.89 43.02 -8.49
N VAL A 142 5.71 42.49 -8.79
CA VAL A 142 5.49 41.24 -9.55
C VAL A 142 4.46 41.47 -10.66
N ASP A 143 4.74 41.00 -11.87
CA ASP A 143 3.80 41.08 -12.99
C ASP A 143 2.59 40.17 -12.75
N GLU A 144 1.38 40.64 -13.09
CA GLU A 144 0.15 39.85 -12.93
C GLU A 144 0.18 38.54 -13.72
N ALA A 145 0.87 38.47 -14.86
CA ALA A 145 0.99 37.27 -15.68
C ALA A 145 1.82 36.13 -15.03
N PHE A 146 2.53 36.39 -13.93
CA PHE A 146 3.21 35.34 -13.16
C PHE A 146 2.35 34.77 -12.02
N ILE A 147 1.15 35.31 -11.76
CA ILE A 147 0.26 34.88 -10.68
C ILE A 147 -1.02 34.28 -11.29
N ASN A 148 -1.61 33.28 -10.64
CA ASN A 148 -2.86 32.71 -11.14
C ASN A 148 -3.98 33.78 -11.23
N PRO A 149 -4.72 33.89 -12.36
CA PRO A 149 -5.73 34.94 -12.56
C PRO A 149 -6.83 35.00 -11.49
N TYR A 150 -7.23 33.86 -10.91
CA TYR A 150 -8.21 33.85 -9.81
C TYR A 150 -7.62 34.45 -8.52
N PHE A 151 -6.33 34.19 -8.25
CA PHE A 151 -5.62 34.79 -7.12
C PHE A 151 -5.36 36.28 -7.32
N VAL A 152 -5.08 36.75 -8.54
CA VAL A 152 -5.01 38.19 -8.87
C VAL A 152 -6.35 38.88 -8.53
N ARG A 153 -7.48 38.30 -8.92
CA ARG A 153 -8.82 38.81 -8.58
C ARG A 153 -9.06 38.82 -7.07
N PHE A 154 -8.68 37.75 -6.36
CA PHE A 154 -8.81 37.63 -4.90
C PHE A 154 -7.98 38.68 -4.15
N TYR A 155 -6.72 38.91 -4.52
CA TYR A 155 -5.88 39.93 -3.88
C TYR A 155 -6.36 41.36 -4.19
N LYS A 156 -6.86 41.62 -5.40
CA LYS A 156 -7.49 42.91 -5.74
C LYS A 156 -8.79 43.15 -4.96
N PHE A 157 -9.55 42.10 -4.66
CA PHE A 157 -10.71 42.19 -3.76
C PHE A 157 -10.28 42.47 -2.31
N LEU A 158 -9.39 41.67 -1.73
CA LEU A 158 -8.89 41.87 -0.37
C LEU A 158 -8.28 43.27 -0.18
N SER A 159 -7.54 43.77 -1.17
CA SER A 159 -6.91 45.08 -1.08
C SER A 159 -7.93 46.23 -0.99
N ARG A 160 -9.06 46.10 -1.71
CA ARG A 160 -10.19 47.04 -1.61
C ARG A 160 -10.92 46.90 -0.27
N SER A 161 -11.25 45.67 0.14
CA SER A 161 -12.08 45.39 1.32
C SER A 161 -11.37 45.66 2.65
N CYS A 162 -10.05 45.47 2.72
CA CYS A 162 -9.26 45.67 3.95
C CYS A 162 -8.46 46.98 3.95
N ASN A 163 -8.40 47.71 2.84
CA ASN A 163 -7.53 48.88 2.64
C ASN A 163 -6.03 48.61 2.90
N ILE A 164 -5.56 47.42 2.52
CA ILE A 164 -4.15 46.97 2.65
C ILE A 164 -3.66 46.56 1.26
N ASN A 165 -2.56 47.15 0.79
CA ASN A 165 -1.90 46.74 -0.46
C ASN A 165 -1.17 45.39 -0.30
N LEU A 166 -1.92 44.30 -0.42
CA LEU A 166 -1.44 42.92 -0.31
C LEU A 166 -0.71 42.40 -1.57
N MET A 167 -0.89 43.08 -2.71
CA MET A 167 -0.29 42.78 -4.00
C MET A 167 0.17 44.09 -4.63
N ARG A 168 1.48 44.20 -4.86
CA ARG A 168 2.08 45.33 -5.58
C ARG A 168 2.41 44.89 -7.00
N ALA A 169 1.40 44.88 -7.85
CA ALA A 169 1.50 44.34 -9.20
C ALA A 169 1.52 45.42 -10.27
N THR A 170 2.30 45.18 -11.32
CA THR A 170 2.25 45.94 -12.57
C THR A 170 1.22 45.30 -13.50
N PRO A 171 0.34 46.09 -14.15
CA PRO A 171 -0.48 45.58 -15.25
C PRO A 171 0.41 44.92 -16.31
N SER A 172 0.01 43.75 -16.81
CA SER A 172 0.88 42.98 -17.68
C SER A 172 0.99 43.60 -19.07
N ASN A 173 2.20 43.60 -19.61
CA ASN A 173 2.47 43.90 -21.02
C ASN A 173 2.45 42.63 -21.91
N ALA A 174 2.08 41.47 -21.35
CA ALA A 174 1.92 40.24 -22.11
C ALA A 174 0.71 40.32 -23.07
N VAL A 175 0.80 39.58 -24.19
CA VAL A 175 -0.23 39.54 -25.24
C VAL A 175 -1.59 39.17 -24.64
N GLN A 176 -2.64 39.88 -25.07
CA GLN A 176 -4.01 39.62 -24.63
C GLN A 176 -4.42 38.16 -24.86
N PRO A 177 -5.32 37.60 -24.04
CA PRO A 177 -5.93 36.31 -24.35
C PRO A 177 -6.61 36.42 -25.72
N VAL A 178 -6.38 35.43 -26.59
CA VAL A 178 -7.22 35.24 -27.77
C VAL A 178 -8.57 34.78 -27.26
N ASP A 179 -9.60 35.62 -27.38
CA ASP A 179 -10.95 35.26 -26.98
C ASP A 179 -11.47 34.12 -27.87
N ASP A 180 -12.08 33.09 -27.27
CA ASP A 180 -12.57 31.88 -27.96
C ASP A 180 -13.70 32.15 -29.00
N ALA A 181 -14.05 33.43 -29.25
CA ALA A 181 -15.11 33.86 -30.16
C ALA A 181 -14.72 33.86 -31.65
N GLU A 182 -13.52 34.36 -32.01
CA GLU A 182 -13.07 34.47 -33.42
C GLU A 182 -12.97 33.09 -34.11
N ALA A 183 -12.82 32.01 -33.33
CA ALA A 183 -12.78 30.64 -33.84
C ALA A 183 -14.06 30.20 -34.57
N ILE A 184 -15.18 30.93 -34.42
CA ILE A 184 -16.45 30.64 -35.09
C ILE A 184 -16.49 31.29 -36.49
N GLU A 185 -16.16 32.58 -36.63
CA GLU A 185 -16.23 33.30 -37.92
C GLU A 185 -15.27 32.74 -38.98
N VAL A 186 -14.04 32.36 -38.56
CA VAL A 186 -13.05 31.73 -39.46
C VAL A 186 -13.57 30.40 -40.04
N SER A 187 -14.51 29.73 -39.36
CA SER A 187 -15.12 28.49 -39.86
C SER A 187 -16.12 28.71 -41.00
N GLU A 188 -16.69 29.91 -41.13
CA GLU A 188 -17.63 30.26 -42.20
C GLU A 188 -16.91 30.83 -43.42
N LEU A 189 -15.94 31.73 -43.21
CA LEU A 189 -15.08 32.29 -44.27
C LEU A 189 -14.35 31.22 -45.09
N SER A 190 -14.00 30.07 -44.47
CA SER A 190 -13.35 28.95 -45.16
C SER A 190 -14.21 28.21 -46.20
N LYS A 191 -15.51 28.53 -46.33
CA LYS A 191 -16.44 27.83 -47.25
C LYS A 191 -16.62 28.49 -48.62
N GLN A 192 -16.10 29.69 -48.87
CA GLN A 192 -16.39 30.45 -50.11
C GLN A 192 -15.26 30.48 -51.18
N SER A 193 -14.01 30.14 -50.86
CA SER A 193 -12.89 30.24 -51.81
C SER A 193 -12.50 28.88 -52.41
N ASN A 194 -13.18 28.44 -53.48
CA ASN A 194 -12.75 27.23 -54.20
C ASN A 194 -13.09 27.22 -55.71
N SER A 195 -12.25 27.89 -56.52
CA SER A 195 -12.15 27.68 -57.99
C SER A 195 -10.73 28.04 -58.48
N PRO A 196 -10.16 27.38 -59.53
CA PRO A 196 -8.70 27.18 -59.58
C PRO A 196 -7.93 27.81 -60.77
N SER A 197 -6.59 27.80 -60.63
CA SER A 197 -5.54 28.01 -61.66
C SER A 197 -5.27 29.48 -62.09
N ARG A 198 -4.07 29.88 -62.55
CA ARG A 198 -2.90 29.14 -63.12
C ARG A 198 -1.52 29.58 -62.57
N GLN A 199 -0.50 28.84 -62.99
CA GLN A 199 0.95 29.04 -62.75
C GLN A 199 1.52 30.33 -63.40
N GLY A 200 2.64 30.81 -62.87
CA GLY A 200 3.56 31.80 -63.47
C GLY A 200 4.71 32.10 -62.51
N ASP A 201 5.96 32.04 -62.99
CA ASP A 201 7.19 31.98 -62.18
C ASP A 201 7.83 33.37 -61.84
N ASP A 202 8.98 33.31 -61.16
CA ASP A 202 10.04 34.32 -60.96
C ASP A 202 9.96 35.42 -59.85
N GLU A 203 11.11 35.58 -59.18
CA GLU A 203 11.58 36.70 -58.33
C GLU A 203 12.32 37.75 -59.21
N PRO A 204 12.73 38.96 -58.74
CA PRO A 204 12.60 39.55 -57.40
C PRO A 204 12.17 41.05 -57.33
N LYS A 205 12.10 41.55 -56.09
CA LYS A 205 12.39 42.92 -55.55
C LYS A 205 13.09 43.98 -56.45
N PRO A 206 13.10 45.28 -56.06
CA PRO A 206 12.16 46.09 -55.23
C PRO A 206 11.94 47.54 -55.81
N VAL A 207 11.57 48.52 -54.95
CA VAL A 207 11.89 49.99 -54.98
C VAL A 207 10.73 51.01 -55.18
N ASP A 208 10.57 51.83 -54.12
CA ASP A 208 10.14 53.25 -53.99
C ASP A 208 8.75 53.84 -54.35
N GLN A 209 8.48 54.91 -53.56
CA GLN A 209 7.72 56.17 -53.81
C GLN A 209 6.26 56.07 -54.29
N SER A 210 5.28 56.63 -53.56
CA SER A 210 4.96 58.07 -53.38
C SER A 210 4.41 58.70 -54.67
N GLU A 211 3.39 59.58 -54.65
CA GLU A 211 2.63 60.23 -53.56
C GLU A 211 1.29 60.72 -54.15
N ASP A 212 0.50 61.52 -53.41
CA ASP A 212 -0.55 62.43 -53.91
C ASP A 212 -1.83 61.86 -54.61
N GLU A 213 -2.94 62.61 -54.76
CA GLU A 213 -3.69 63.42 -53.78
C GLU A 213 -5.13 63.69 -54.35
N VAL A 214 -6.04 64.30 -53.57
CA VAL A 214 -7.27 65.03 -53.99
C VAL A 214 -8.43 64.24 -54.68
N GLN A 215 -9.47 63.90 -53.88
CA GLN A 215 -10.85 64.48 -53.85
C GLN A 215 -11.51 65.09 -55.14
N PRO A 216 -12.83 65.45 -55.13
CA PRO A 216 -14.02 64.86 -54.50
C PRO A 216 -15.29 64.83 -55.42
N GLY A 217 -16.42 64.32 -54.89
CA GLY A 217 -17.79 64.60 -55.39
C GLY A 217 -18.31 63.70 -56.54
N GLU A 218 -19.62 63.65 -56.85
CA GLU A 218 -20.82 64.20 -56.20
C GLU A 218 -22.09 63.45 -56.74
N ALA A 219 -23.26 63.62 -56.08
CA ALA A 219 -24.63 63.32 -56.58
C ALA A 219 -25.06 61.84 -56.81
N THR A 220 -26.36 61.45 -56.76
CA THR A 220 -27.58 61.98 -56.11
C THR A 220 -28.63 60.85 -55.93
N ASP A 221 -29.72 61.15 -55.19
CA ASP A 221 -31.09 60.62 -55.31
C ASP A 221 -31.55 59.30 -54.62
N GLU A 222 -32.72 59.45 -53.98
CA GLU A 222 -33.70 58.47 -53.47
C GLU A 222 -34.49 57.78 -54.63
N PRO A 223 -35.37 56.74 -54.44
CA PRO A 223 -36.24 56.53 -53.26
C PRO A 223 -36.63 55.08 -52.83
N LYS A 224 -37.46 55.03 -51.77
CA LYS A 224 -38.32 53.93 -51.26
C LYS A 224 -39.38 53.47 -52.29
N PRO A 225 -39.97 52.24 -52.24
CA PRO A 225 -40.87 51.70 -51.18
C PRO A 225 -40.38 50.34 -50.58
N VAL A 226 -40.89 49.72 -49.50
CA VAL A 226 -42.16 49.75 -48.71
C VAL A 226 -43.34 48.90 -49.27
N ASP A 227 -43.51 47.67 -48.76
CA ASP A 227 -44.77 47.08 -48.21
C ASP A 227 -44.54 45.62 -47.71
N GLN A 228 -45.17 45.12 -46.62
CA GLN A 228 -46.48 44.44 -46.47
C GLN A 228 -46.64 43.14 -47.30
N SER A 229 -47.27 42.04 -46.85
CA SER A 229 -47.84 41.61 -45.54
C SER A 229 -48.27 40.11 -45.60
N GLU A 230 -48.72 39.53 -44.47
CA GLU A 230 -49.62 38.32 -44.36
C GLU A 230 -49.09 36.98 -44.94
N ASP A 231 -49.66 35.77 -44.68
CA ASP A 231 -50.86 35.28 -43.95
C ASP A 231 -50.59 33.79 -43.50
N GLU A 232 -51.38 32.99 -42.76
CA GLU A 232 -52.67 33.05 -42.03
C GLU A 232 -52.68 31.90 -40.96
N VAL A 233 -53.85 31.55 -40.38
CA VAL A 233 -54.26 30.26 -39.75
C VAL A 233 -53.91 29.98 -38.28
N GLN A 234 -54.86 30.32 -37.39
CA GLN A 234 -55.17 29.57 -36.14
C GLN A 234 -56.35 28.59 -36.38
N PRO A 235 -56.87 27.79 -35.41
CA PRO A 235 -57.61 28.27 -34.21
C PRO A 235 -56.93 27.86 -32.87
N GLY A 236 -57.29 28.32 -31.67
CA GLY A 236 -58.59 28.85 -31.16
C GLY A 236 -59.39 27.73 -30.46
N GLU A 237 -60.10 27.88 -29.33
CA GLU A 237 -60.51 28.97 -28.41
C GLU A 237 -60.90 28.29 -27.04
N THR A 238 -61.05 28.86 -25.83
CA THR A 238 -60.74 30.10 -25.03
C THR A 238 -60.88 29.66 -23.54
N THR A 239 -60.91 30.42 -22.43
CA THR A 239 -60.87 31.87 -22.05
C THR A 239 -60.06 31.97 -20.71
N ASP A 240 -60.15 32.86 -19.70
CA ASP A 240 -60.98 34.02 -19.32
C ASP A 240 -60.22 34.94 -18.31
N GLU A 241 -60.83 36.06 -17.89
CA GLU A 241 -60.33 37.05 -16.91
C GLU A 241 -61.42 37.36 -15.82
N PRO A 242 -61.37 38.38 -14.90
CA PRO A 242 -60.37 39.44 -14.60
C PRO A 242 -60.00 39.64 -13.08
N LYS A 243 -59.31 40.74 -12.76
CA LYS A 243 -59.14 41.38 -11.40
C LYS A 243 -60.24 42.45 -11.15
N PRO A 244 -60.26 43.39 -10.14
CA PRO A 244 -59.33 43.73 -9.01
C PRO A 244 -60.03 44.13 -7.64
N VAL A 245 -59.31 44.89 -6.77
CA VAL A 245 -59.75 45.86 -5.70
C VAL A 245 -59.51 45.50 -4.20
N ASP A 246 -59.29 46.58 -3.42
CA ASP A 246 -58.77 46.77 -2.04
C ASP A 246 -59.44 46.09 -0.83
N GLN A 247 -58.70 46.08 0.31
CA GLN A 247 -59.22 46.61 1.59
C GLN A 247 -58.12 47.06 2.59
N SER A 248 -58.50 47.88 3.56
CA SER A 248 -57.71 48.61 4.58
C SER A 248 -57.91 47.98 5.99
N GLU A 249 -57.47 48.48 7.17
CA GLU A 249 -56.98 49.79 7.67
C GLU A 249 -55.58 49.60 8.35
N ASP A 250 -55.02 50.35 9.32
CA ASP A 250 -55.45 51.34 10.34
C ASP A 250 -54.24 52.24 10.75
N GLU A 251 -54.45 53.31 11.53
CA GLU A 251 -53.43 54.31 11.93
C GLU A 251 -52.94 54.21 13.40
N VAL A 252 -51.83 54.90 13.73
CA VAL A 252 -51.69 55.81 14.91
C VAL A 252 -50.32 56.54 14.89
N GLN A 253 -50.28 57.79 15.37
CA GLN A 253 -49.10 58.68 15.54
C GLN A 253 -49.12 59.34 16.95
N PRO A 254 -48.27 60.32 17.33
CA PRO A 254 -46.86 60.64 17.00
C PRO A 254 -45.93 60.90 18.22
N GLY A 255 -44.60 60.92 17.99
CA GLY A 255 -43.65 61.94 18.52
C GLY A 255 -43.14 61.91 19.99
N GLU A 256 -41.82 62.13 20.18
CA GLU A 256 -41.18 63.25 20.92
C GLU A 256 -39.64 63.02 20.98
N VAL A 257 -38.85 63.98 21.50
CA VAL A 257 -37.37 64.04 21.46
C VAL A 257 -36.76 64.02 22.86
N THR A 258 -35.69 63.23 23.10
CA THR A 258 -34.59 63.61 24.04
C THR A 258 -33.34 62.72 23.93
N ASP A 259 -32.19 63.40 24.10
CA ASP A 259 -30.77 63.04 24.36
C ASP A 259 -30.19 61.60 24.42
N GLU A 260 -28.89 61.54 24.07
CA GLU A 260 -27.95 60.40 24.23
C GLU A 260 -27.64 60.12 25.72
N PRO A 261 -27.25 58.89 26.12
CA PRO A 261 -25.83 58.54 25.98
C PRO A 261 -25.51 57.07 25.60
N LYS A 262 -24.32 56.88 25.03
CA LYS A 262 -23.71 55.60 24.61
C LYS A 262 -23.62 54.53 25.72
N GLN A 263 -23.98 53.28 25.40
CA GLN A 263 -23.31 52.10 25.99
C GLN A 263 -23.28 50.90 25.02
N SER A 264 -22.38 49.94 25.27
CA SER A 264 -21.89 48.99 24.26
C SER A 264 -22.36 47.53 24.45
N GLN A 265 -22.95 46.95 23.40
CA GLN A 265 -23.03 45.50 23.18
C GLN A 265 -22.89 45.20 21.68
N PRO A 266 -21.85 44.45 21.29
CA PRO A 266 -22.10 43.05 20.89
C PRO A 266 -20.97 42.11 21.35
N LEU A 267 -21.20 41.34 22.43
CA LEU A 267 -20.23 40.34 22.91
C LEU A 267 -20.87 39.12 23.59
N LEU A 268 -22.20 38.96 23.46
CA LEU A 268 -22.97 37.91 24.17
C LEU A 268 -23.41 36.76 23.26
N LEU A 269 -23.75 37.05 22.00
CA LEU A 269 -24.32 36.07 21.06
C LEU A 269 -23.27 35.04 20.59
N GLU A 270 -22.05 35.50 20.33
CA GLU A 270 -20.91 34.69 19.89
C GLU A 270 -20.51 33.65 20.96
N LYS A 271 -20.45 34.08 22.23
CA LYS A 271 -20.14 33.21 23.38
C LYS A 271 -21.21 32.15 23.66
N LEU A 272 -22.47 32.39 23.27
CA LEU A 272 -23.54 31.40 23.35
C LEU A 272 -23.43 30.31 22.27
N TYR A 273 -22.73 30.58 21.16
CA TYR A 273 -22.48 29.58 20.12
C TYR A 273 -21.29 28.69 20.49
N GLU A 274 -20.17 29.27 20.94
CA GLU A 274 -18.99 28.52 21.37
C GLU A 274 -19.26 27.58 22.56
N THR A 275 -20.03 28.04 23.56
CA THR A 275 -20.29 27.24 24.77
C THR A 275 -21.14 26.00 24.49
N LYS A 276 -22.05 26.05 23.50
CA LYS A 276 -22.89 24.90 23.15
C LYS A 276 -22.12 23.82 22.38
N MET A 277 -21.22 24.22 21.49
CA MET A 277 -20.39 23.29 20.70
C MET A 277 -19.39 22.52 21.58
N ASN A 278 -18.81 23.18 22.58
CA ASN A 278 -17.88 22.55 23.52
C ASN A 278 -18.54 21.52 24.46
N ALA A 279 -19.82 21.69 24.79
CA ALA A 279 -20.55 20.76 25.65
C ALA A 279 -20.80 19.39 24.96
N GLU A 280 -21.31 19.42 23.72
CA GLU A 280 -21.50 18.21 22.90
C GLU A 280 -20.17 17.46 22.70
N LEU A 281 -19.10 18.18 22.35
CA LEU A 281 -17.77 17.61 22.14
C LEU A 281 -17.22 16.93 23.41
N LEU A 282 -17.42 17.54 24.59
CA LEU A 282 -16.98 16.96 25.85
C LEU A 282 -17.80 15.73 26.25
N VAL A 283 -19.12 15.70 25.96
CA VAL A 283 -19.97 14.51 26.16
C VAL A 283 -19.54 13.37 25.26
N VAL A 284 -19.26 13.64 23.97
CA VAL A 284 -18.73 12.64 23.02
C VAL A 284 -17.38 12.11 23.49
N ILE A 285 -16.43 12.98 23.87
CA ILE A 285 -15.13 12.57 24.44
C ILE A 285 -15.32 11.75 25.73
N THR A 286 -16.27 12.09 26.59
CA THR A 286 -16.53 11.35 27.84
C THR A 286 -17.16 9.97 27.59
N LEU A 287 -18.01 9.81 26.57
CA LEU A 287 -18.46 8.48 26.12
C LEU A 287 -17.30 7.67 25.53
N LEU A 288 -16.52 8.27 24.61
CA LEU A 288 -15.39 7.61 23.97
C LEU A 288 -14.34 7.14 24.98
N CYS A 289 -13.99 7.95 25.97
CA CYS A 289 -13.09 7.58 27.06
C CYS A 289 -13.67 6.47 27.97
N ARG A 290 -14.99 6.32 28.09
CA ARG A 290 -15.62 5.20 28.81
C ARG A 290 -15.66 3.91 27.99
N THR A 291 -15.68 3.98 26.66
CA THR A 291 -15.51 2.81 25.78
C THR A 291 -14.04 2.41 25.56
N ALA A 292 -13.09 3.33 25.74
CA ALA A 292 -11.66 3.11 25.55
C ALA A 292 -10.96 2.35 26.71
N SER A 293 -11.70 1.54 27.48
CA SER A 293 -11.14 0.74 28.59
C SER A 293 -11.81 -0.63 28.67
N SER A 294 -10.98 -1.68 28.61
CA SER A 294 -11.34 -3.11 28.75
C SER A 294 -12.25 -3.72 27.67
N GLN A 295 -11.76 -3.84 26.44
CA GLN A 295 -12.01 -5.06 25.65
C GLN A 295 -10.94 -6.11 26.01
N LEU A 296 -11.13 -6.75 27.17
CA LEU A 296 -10.35 -7.93 27.56
C LEU A 296 -11.05 -9.16 26.98
N ASN A 297 -10.52 -9.72 25.89
CA ASN A 297 -11.10 -10.87 25.21
C ASN A 297 -10.97 -12.14 26.08
N TRP A 298 -11.97 -12.38 26.93
CA TRP A 298 -12.15 -13.62 27.69
C TRP A 298 -13.14 -14.53 26.95
N ALA A 299 -12.68 -15.72 26.57
CA ALA A 299 -13.53 -16.73 25.95
C ALA A 299 -13.91 -17.80 26.98
N VAL A 300 -15.19 -18.16 27.05
CA VAL A 300 -15.63 -19.32 27.84
C VAL A 300 -15.18 -20.59 27.12
N GLN A 301 -14.25 -21.33 27.72
CA GLN A 301 -13.71 -22.58 27.18
C GLN A 301 -13.69 -23.66 28.28
N ARG A 302 -13.65 -24.93 27.88
CA ARG A 302 -13.33 -26.03 28.80
C ARG A 302 -11.83 -26.24 28.78
N ASP A 303 -11.22 -26.29 29.96
CA ASP A 303 -9.80 -26.55 30.10
C ASP A 303 -9.50 -27.29 31.41
N ASP A 304 -8.34 -27.94 31.49
CA ASP A 304 -7.94 -28.65 32.71
C ASP A 304 -7.26 -27.69 33.70
N LEU A 305 -7.84 -27.56 34.88
CA LEU A 305 -7.27 -26.80 35.99
C LEU A 305 -5.92 -27.35 36.48
N SER A 306 -5.52 -28.57 36.09
CA SER A 306 -4.18 -29.10 36.40
C SER A 306 -3.03 -28.41 35.66
N GLU A 307 -3.30 -27.73 34.54
CA GLU A 307 -2.32 -26.89 33.82
C GLU A 307 -2.12 -25.50 34.48
N TYR A 308 -3.06 -25.11 35.35
CA TYR A 308 -3.15 -23.78 35.95
C TYR A 308 -2.78 -23.77 37.43
N LYS A 309 -2.32 -22.60 37.91
CA LYS A 309 -2.07 -22.30 39.32
C LYS A 309 -3.10 -21.29 39.79
N LEU A 310 -3.71 -21.51 40.96
CA LEU A 310 -4.55 -20.50 41.63
C LEU A 310 -3.65 -19.44 42.27
N ASP A 311 -3.77 -18.19 41.83
CA ASP A 311 -3.00 -17.06 42.39
C ASP A 311 -3.81 -16.28 43.43
N SER A 312 -5.12 -16.12 43.24
CA SER A 312 -5.97 -15.39 44.20
C SER A 312 -7.45 -15.76 44.10
N SER A 313 -8.19 -15.46 45.17
CA SER A 313 -9.65 -15.65 45.28
C SER A 313 -10.27 -14.43 45.95
N VAL A 314 -11.16 -13.75 45.26
CA VAL A 314 -11.84 -12.52 45.70
C VAL A 314 -13.31 -12.83 45.98
N ALA A 315 -13.88 -12.28 47.06
CA ALA A 315 -15.27 -12.48 47.47
C ALA A 315 -16.11 -11.21 47.33
N GLY A 316 -17.43 -11.36 47.24
CA GLY A 316 -18.39 -10.26 47.06
C GLY A 316 -18.62 -9.82 45.60
N VAL A 317 -18.02 -10.54 44.65
CA VAL A 317 -18.12 -10.29 43.20
C VAL A 317 -19.49 -10.76 42.70
N ARG A 318 -20.17 -9.92 41.91
CA ARG A 318 -21.58 -10.09 41.51
C ARG A 318 -21.73 -10.68 40.10
N SER A 319 -20.71 -10.62 39.27
CA SER A 319 -20.71 -11.19 37.91
C SER A 319 -19.36 -11.76 37.47
N ASP A 320 -19.41 -12.60 36.44
CA ASP A 320 -18.26 -13.06 35.68
C ASP A 320 -17.54 -11.92 34.93
N LEU A 321 -18.28 -10.94 34.42
CA LEU A 321 -17.72 -9.72 33.83
C LEU A 321 -16.93 -8.89 34.86
N GLU A 322 -17.47 -8.70 36.07
CA GLU A 322 -16.76 -8.04 37.17
C GLU A 322 -15.53 -8.85 37.62
N CYS A 323 -15.64 -10.19 37.66
CA CYS A 323 -14.50 -11.09 37.88
C CYS A 323 -13.40 -10.91 36.82
N ALA A 324 -13.77 -10.67 35.56
CA ALA A 324 -12.83 -10.43 34.46
C ALA A 324 -12.08 -9.09 34.57
N THR A 325 -12.67 -8.05 35.17
CA THR A 325 -11.98 -6.76 35.39
C THR A 325 -10.88 -6.82 36.46
N LEU A 326 -10.94 -7.79 37.38
CA LEU A 326 -9.92 -7.99 38.42
C LEU A 326 -8.61 -8.64 37.88
N ALA A 327 -8.63 -9.15 36.64
CA ALA A 327 -7.60 -10.04 36.12
C ALA A 327 -6.40 -9.31 35.45
N ARG A 328 -5.35 -9.07 36.26
CA ARG A 328 -4.03 -8.56 35.80
C ARG A 328 -3.42 -9.40 34.65
N PRO A 329 -2.49 -8.85 33.83
CA PRO A 329 -1.89 -9.53 32.66
C PRO A 329 -1.29 -10.92 32.94
N GLN A 330 -0.81 -11.15 34.16
CA GLN A 330 -0.25 -12.43 34.62
C GLN A 330 -1.27 -13.58 34.73
N HIS A 331 -2.59 -13.31 34.72
CA HIS A 331 -3.63 -14.33 34.81
C HIS A 331 -4.16 -14.69 33.42
N GLN A 332 -4.22 -15.99 33.13
CA GLN A 332 -4.69 -16.54 31.85
C GLN A 332 -6.06 -17.21 31.94
N ALA A 333 -6.54 -17.60 33.12
CA ALA A 333 -7.88 -18.15 33.31
C ALA A 333 -8.54 -17.61 34.58
N ILE A 334 -9.87 -17.52 34.58
CA ILE A 334 -10.67 -17.13 35.74
C ILE A 334 -11.90 -18.04 35.89
N LYS A 335 -12.35 -18.22 37.13
CA LYS A 335 -13.56 -18.99 37.47
C LYS A 335 -14.43 -18.21 38.45
N PHE A 336 -15.60 -17.79 37.97
CA PHE A 336 -16.64 -17.21 38.81
C PHE A 336 -17.53 -18.31 39.42
N ASP A 337 -17.93 -18.13 40.67
CA ASP A 337 -18.65 -19.08 41.50
C ASP A 337 -19.90 -18.38 42.05
N ARG A 338 -21.02 -18.59 41.35
CA ARG A 338 -22.28 -17.84 41.51
C ARG A 338 -23.02 -18.14 42.80
N GLU A 339 -22.80 -19.33 43.39
CA GLU A 339 -23.39 -19.69 44.69
C GLU A 339 -22.69 -18.95 45.85
N ARG A 340 -21.37 -18.72 45.70
CA ARG A 340 -20.52 -18.16 46.76
C ARG A 340 -20.15 -16.69 46.55
N TYR A 341 -20.52 -16.10 45.41
CA TYR A 341 -20.10 -14.77 44.97
C TYR A 341 -18.56 -14.61 45.03
N THR A 342 -17.84 -15.63 44.56
CA THR A 342 -16.36 -15.64 44.54
C THR A 342 -15.80 -15.71 43.12
N CYS A 343 -14.73 -14.94 42.89
CA CYS A 343 -13.95 -14.90 41.68
C CYS A 343 -12.57 -15.49 41.96
N ARG A 344 -12.17 -16.54 41.22
CA ARG A 344 -10.86 -17.19 41.35
C ARG A 344 -10.02 -16.86 40.12
N LEU A 345 -8.80 -16.35 40.32
CA LEU A 345 -7.87 -15.93 39.27
C LEU A 345 -6.70 -16.92 39.18
N TYR A 346 -6.38 -17.35 37.95
CA TYR A 346 -5.38 -18.39 37.68
C TYR A 346 -4.33 -17.95 36.66
N SER A 347 -3.08 -18.36 36.88
CA SER A 347 -1.97 -18.24 35.92
C SER A 347 -1.50 -19.61 35.43
N CYS A 348 -0.74 -19.63 34.33
CA CYS A 348 -0.14 -20.84 33.79
C CYS A 348 1.06 -21.31 34.61
N GLN A 349 1.07 -22.59 35.01
CA GLN A 349 2.21 -23.17 35.76
C GLN A 349 3.53 -23.15 34.94
N LEU A 350 3.42 -23.19 33.62
CA LEU A 350 4.55 -23.34 32.68
C LEU A 350 4.81 -22.07 31.83
N GLY A 351 4.37 -20.90 32.30
CA GLY A 351 4.51 -19.62 31.60
C GLY A 351 3.43 -19.33 30.56
N THR A 352 3.46 -18.13 29.96
CA THR A 352 2.37 -17.60 29.12
C THR A 352 2.14 -18.34 27.81
N SER A 353 3.11 -19.12 27.31
CA SER A 353 2.97 -20.01 26.15
C SER A 353 2.70 -21.48 26.51
N GLY A 354 2.66 -21.83 27.80
CA GLY A 354 2.78 -23.22 28.26
C GLY A 354 1.49 -23.97 28.60
N CYS A 355 0.31 -23.33 28.55
CA CYS A 355 -1.00 -23.98 28.75
C CYS A 355 -1.73 -24.26 27.43
N ARG A 356 -2.85 -24.99 27.55
CA ARG A 356 -3.90 -25.23 26.56
C ARG A 356 -3.50 -26.28 25.52
N LYS A 357 -3.67 -27.55 25.86
CA LYS A 357 -3.52 -28.68 24.92
C LYS A 357 -4.82 -28.89 24.15
N CYS A 358 -4.76 -29.08 22.82
CA CYS A 358 -5.95 -29.04 21.97
C CYS A 358 -7.00 -30.13 22.28
N ARG A 359 -6.60 -31.22 22.94
CA ARG A 359 -7.48 -32.31 23.41
C ARG A 359 -8.52 -31.84 24.44
N ASN A 360 -8.14 -30.93 25.34
CA ASN A 360 -8.96 -30.45 26.46
C ASN A 360 -10.30 -29.87 25.97
N ALA A 361 -10.30 -29.17 24.83
CA ALA A 361 -11.47 -28.51 24.26
C ALA A 361 -12.62 -29.47 23.85
N ARG A 362 -12.36 -30.78 23.70
CA ARG A 362 -13.39 -31.79 23.37
C ARG A 362 -13.92 -32.55 24.58
N ASN A 363 -13.27 -32.43 25.75
CA ASN A 363 -13.64 -33.22 26.92
C ASN A 363 -14.77 -32.56 27.73
N SER A 364 -15.96 -33.17 27.71
CA SER A 364 -17.16 -32.65 28.38
C SER A 364 -17.11 -32.71 29.91
N THR A 365 -16.19 -33.47 30.52
CA THR A 365 -16.06 -33.56 31.99
C THR A 365 -15.24 -32.41 32.59
N LEU A 366 -14.49 -31.67 31.77
CA LEU A 366 -13.67 -30.54 32.23
C LEU A 366 -14.52 -29.31 32.58
N PRO A 367 -14.13 -28.51 33.58
CA PRO A 367 -14.86 -27.32 33.99
C PRO A 367 -14.84 -26.24 32.91
N LEU A 368 -15.91 -25.45 32.85
CA LEU A 368 -15.92 -24.20 32.08
C LEU A 368 -15.17 -23.12 32.87
N LEU A 369 -14.27 -22.43 32.16
CA LEU A 369 -13.46 -21.32 32.64
C LEU A 369 -13.59 -20.17 31.65
N LEU A 370 -13.48 -18.92 32.11
CA LEU A 370 -13.21 -17.80 31.21
C LEU A 370 -11.69 -17.78 31.03
N VAL A 371 -11.22 -18.03 29.80
CA VAL A 371 -9.80 -18.10 29.46
C VAL A 371 -9.44 -16.92 28.56
N ARG A 372 -8.34 -16.24 28.88
CA ARG A 372 -7.83 -15.09 28.13
C ARG A 372 -7.45 -15.55 26.72
N GLN A 373 -7.96 -14.86 25.71
CA GLN A 373 -7.49 -15.01 24.35
C GLN A 373 -6.18 -14.24 24.21
N LEU A 374 -5.15 -14.92 23.69
CA LEU A 374 -3.85 -14.32 23.39
C LEU A 374 -3.72 -13.98 21.90
N ASP A 375 -4.60 -14.52 21.06
CA ASP A 375 -4.72 -14.27 19.63
C ASP A 375 -6.21 -14.16 19.23
N GLU A 376 -6.49 -13.35 18.20
CA GLU A 376 -7.84 -12.92 17.80
C GLU A 376 -8.75 -14.06 17.28
N LEU A 377 -8.18 -15.23 16.97
CA LEU A 377 -8.92 -16.45 16.57
C LEU A 377 -9.19 -17.44 17.72
N GLY A 378 -8.76 -17.11 18.94
CA GLY A 378 -9.07 -17.88 20.17
C GLY A 378 -8.54 -19.31 20.21
N ARG A 379 -7.59 -19.66 19.33
CA ARG A 379 -7.08 -21.01 19.08
C ARG A 379 -5.56 -21.02 18.87
N THR A 380 -4.82 -20.80 19.95
CA THR A 380 -3.41 -21.18 20.07
C THR A 380 -3.31 -22.25 21.16
N CYS A 381 -3.52 -23.50 20.73
CA CYS A 381 -3.37 -24.68 21.56
C CYS A 381 -2.27 -25.59 21.01
N TRP A 382 -1.63 -26.33 21.90
CA TRP A 382 -0.60 -27.30 21.54
C TRP A 382 -1.24 -28.61 21.05
N ARG A 383 -0.82 -29.08 19.87
CA ARG A 383 -1.26 -30.36 19.30
C ARG A 383 -0.26 -31.46 19.61
N THR A 384 -0.67 -32.40 20.45
CA THR A 384 0.04 -33.63 20.76
C THR A 384 0.23 -34.48 19.50
N PHE A 385 1.45 -34.94 19.22
CA PHE A 385 1.74 -35.90 18.14
C PHE A 385 2.50 -37.16 18.61
N GLN A 386 3.08 -37.13 19.80
CA GLN A 386 3.51 -38.29 20.57
C GLN A 386 3.18 -38.03 22.04
N HIS A 387 2.73 -39.05 22.78
CA HIS A 387 2.54 -38.97 24.23
C HIS A 387 2.81 -40.33 24.88
N ARG A 388 3.39 -40.33 26.08
CA ARG A 388 3.64 -41.49 26.94
C ARG A 388 3.21 -41.18 28.38
N VAL A 389 2.40 -42.06 28.96
CA VAL A 389 1.86 -41.92 30.33
C VAL A 389 2.00 -43.18 31.20
N ASP A 390 2.09 -44.36 30.57
CA ASP A 390 2.28 -45.65 31.22
C ASP A 390 2.83 -46.71 30.22
N GLY A 391 2.99 -47.95 30.68
CA GLY A 391 3.45 -49.07 29.85
C GLY A 391 2.36 -49.81 29.04
N SER A 392 1.14 -49.28 28.90
CA SER A 392 -0.01 -49.99 28.30
C SER A 392 0.00 -50.08 26.76
N VAL A 393 0.97 -49.44 26.09
CA VAL A 393 1.16 -49.53 24.64
C VAL A 393 2.64 -49.75 24.37
N ASP A 394 2.93 -50.77 23.56
CA ASP A 394 4.28 -51.01 23.05
C ASP A 394 4.59 -50.08 21.87
N PHE A 395 5.79 -49.51 21.89
CA PHE A 395 6.38 -48.60 20.89
C PHE A 395 7.58 -49.24 20.16
N TYR A 396 8.06 -50.41 20.57
CA TYR A 396 9.11 -51.15 19.86
C TYR A 396 8.52 -51.83 18.62
N ARG A 397 8.38 -51.08 17.53
CA ARG A 397 7.63 -51.50 16.34
C ARG A 397 8.37 -51.28 15.03
N ASN A 398 8.10 -52.18 14.09
CA ASN A 398 8.49 -52.11 12.68
C ASN A 398 8.02 -50.84 11.96
N TRP A 399 8.79 -50.43 10.95
CA TRP A 399 8.60 -49.24 10.10
C TRP A 399 7.16 -48.98 9.69
N THR A 400 6.47 -50.02 9.20
CA THR A 400 5.10 -49.92 8.69
C THR A 400 4.07 -49.49 9.74
N ASN A 401 4.32 -49.76 11.02
CA ASN A 401 3.46 -49.29 12.12
C ASN A 401 3.67 -47.78 12.37
N TYR A 402 4.91 -47.32 12.22
CA TYR A 402 5.28 -45.93 12.50
C TYR A 402 4.78 -44.94 11.44
N LEU A 403 4.44 -45.40 10.23
CA LEU A 403 3.85 -44.58 9.18
C LEU A 403 2.48 -43.98 9.55
N THR A 404 1.67 -44.73 10.32
CA THR A 404 0.27 -44.42 10.65
C THR A 404 0.05 -44.21 12.15
N GLU A 405 -1.13 -43.71 12.52
CA GLU A 405 -1.52 -43.52 13.92
C GLU A 405 -1.57 -44.86 14.69
N PHE A 406 -1.09 -44.86 15.94
CA PHE A 406 -1.32 -45.95 16.90
C PHE A 406 -1.37 -45.46 18.35
N GLY A 407 -2.03 -46.24 19.22
CA GLY A 407 -2.10 -45.99 20.67
C GLY A 407 -3.53 -45.99 21.22
N GLN A 408 -3.77 -45.18 22.24
CA GLN A 408 -5.05 -45.04 22.95
C GLN A 408 -5.64 -43.62 22.84
N GLY A 409 -5.17 -42.82 21.87
CA GLY A 409 -5.56 -41.42 21.68
C GLY A 409 -4.75 -40.42 22.52
N GLU A 410 -4.83 -39.14 22.14
CA GLU A 410 -3.96 -38.05 22.62
C GLU A 410 -3.87 -37.87 24.14
N ASP A 411 -4.90 -38.22 24.91
CA ASP A 411 -4.91 -38.13 26.38
C ASP A 411 -4.06 -39.21 27.07
N ARG A 412 -3.58 -40.21 26.32
CA ARG A 412 -2.82 -41.38 26.79
C ARG A 412 -1.62 -41.65 25.88
N ASN A 413 -1.06 -42.86 25.96
CA ASN A 413 -0.04 -43.35 25.04
C ASN A 413 -0.49 -43.21 23.57
N TYR A 414 0.23 -42.42 22.79
CA TYR A 414 -0.17 -42.00 21.45
C TYR A 414 1.01 -41.79 20.50
N TRP A 415 0.85 -42.17 19.24
CA TRP A 415 1.70 -41.81 18.12
C TRP A 415 0.82 -41.42 16.92
N MET A 416 1.07 -40.26 16.33
CA MET A 416 0.27 -39.72 15.23
C MET A 416 0.52 -40.38 13.86
N GLY A 417 1.68 -41.02 13.66
CA GLY A 417 2.13 -41.54 12.36
C GLY A 417 3.05 -40.59 11.62
N LEU A 418 4.16 -41.08 11.07
CA LEU A 418 5.17 -40.29 10.36
C LEU A 418 4.59 -39.50 9.18
N GLU A 419 3.63 -40.06 8.45
CA GLU A 419 2.99 -39.37 7.33
C GLU A 419 2.10 -38.22 7.81
N ALA A 420 1.37 -38.41 8.91
CA ALA A 420 0.57 -37.35 9.52
C ALA A 420 1.46 -36.29 10.21
N ILE A 421 2.64 -36.65 10.73
CA ILE A 421 3.64 -35.70 11.26
C ILE A 421 4.31 -34.92 10.12
N HIS A 422 4.61 -35.55 8.98
CA HIS A 422 5.06 -34.87 7.76
C HIS A 422 4.01 -33.84 7.32
N GLN A 423 2.74 -34.24 7.17
CA GLN A 423 1.66 -33.33 6.80
C GLN A 423 1.43 -32.22 7.84
N LEU A 424 1.51 -32.54 9.13
CA LEU A 424 1.43 -31.58 10.24
C LEU A 424 2.58 -30.56 10.22
N THR A 425 3.72 -30.84 9.58
CA THR A 425 4.91 -29.97 9.64
C THR A 425 5.35 -29.36 8.31
N ARG A 426 4.95 -29.93 7.16
CA ARG A 426 5.31 -29.50 5.79
C ARG A 426 4.99 -28.04 5.46
N ALA A 427 3.94 -27.46 6.05
CA ALA A 427 3.47 -26.12 5.71
C ALA A 427 4.09 -25.03 6.60
N GLY A 428 5.35 -24.66 6.32
CA GLY A 428 6.06 -23.55 6.98
C GLY A 428 6.69 -23.87 8.34
N ASP A 429 7.52 -22.95 8.84
CA ASP A 429 8.23 -23.07 10.11
C ASP A 429 7.26 -23.19 11.29
N ARG A 430 7.22 -24.37 11.91
CA ARG A 430 6.45 -24.63 13.13
C ARG A 430 7.35 -24.79 14.34
N ARG A 431 6.85 -24.40 15.50
CA ARG A 431 7.54 -24.65 16.78
C ARG A 431 7.21 -26.05 17.25
N VAL A 432 8.16 -26.66 17.95
CA VAL A 432 7.96 -27.89 18.70
C VAL A 432 8.26 -27.64 20.16
N ARG A 433 7.43 -28.22 21.03
CA ARG A 433 7.62 -28.26 22.48
C ARG A 433 7.69 -29.72 22.90
N TRP A 434 8.72 -30.04 23.66
CA TRP A 434 8.96 -31.37 24.20
C TRP A 434 8.82 -31.26 25.72
N GLU A 435 7.87 -31.97 26.33
CA GLU A 435 7.59 -31.93 27.77
C GLU A 435 7.81 -33.32 28.39
N MET A 436 8.34 -33.39 29.60
CA MET A 436 8.47 -34.63 30.37
C MET A 436 8.29 -34.40 31.86
N SER A 437 8.03 -35.47 32.60
CA SER A 437 8.04 -35.44 34.07
C SER A 437 8.85 -36.58 34.68
N ASP A 438 9.49 -36.30 35.82
CA ASP A 438 10.07 -37.34 36.68
C ASP A 438 8.99 -38.06 37.52
N TRP A 439 9.41 -38.99 38.37
CA TRP A 439 8.51 -39.72 39.27
C TRP A 439 8.13 -38.95 40.55
N ASN A 440 8.80 -37.84 40.85
CA ASN A 440 8.47 -36.93 41.96
C ASN A 440 7.41 -35.87 41.56
N GLY A 441 7.20 -35.66 40.25
CA GLY A 441 6.30 -34.64 39.69
C GLY A 441 7.02 -33.40 39.15
N THR A 442 8.36 -33.36 39.15
CA THR A 442 9.14 -32.32 38.50
C THR A 442 8.91 -32.36 36.99
N ARG A 443 8.66 -31.22 36.34
CA ARG A 443 8.52 -31.12 34.88
C ARG A 443 9.73 -30.46 34.23
N TYR A 444 10.11 -31.00 33.07
CA TYR A 444 11.17 -30.47 32.23
C TYR A 444 10.66 -30.28 30.81
N TRP A 445 11.07 -29.20 30.14
CA TRP A 445 10.69 -28.93 28.76
C TRP A 445 11.69 -28.04 28.02
N TRP A 446 11.70 -28.18 26.69
CA TRP A 446 12.34 -27.21 25.80
C TRP A 446 11.46 -26.92 24.58
N GLU A 447 11.69 -25.77 23.95
CA GLU A 447 11.05 -25.34 22.70
C GLU A 447 12.15 -25.12 21.64
N ASP A 448 12.02 -25.72 20.44
CA ASP A 448 12.87 -25.39 19.28
C ASP A 448 12.07 -24.54 18.28
N ALA A 449 12.70 -23.52 17.68
CA ALA A 449 12.01 -22.50 16.89
C ALA A 449 11.43 -22.99 15.54
N HIS A 450 11.98 -24.08 15.00
CA HIS A 450 11.53 -24.76 13.78
C HIS A 450 11.50 -26.27 13.99
N PHE A 451 10.52 -26.94 13.40
CA PHE A 451 10.37 -28.40 13.36
C PHE A 451 9.68 -28.81 12.06
N ALA A 452 10.41 -29.55 11.21
CA ALA A 452 9.88 -30.11 9.96
C ALA A 452 10.30 -31.56 9.80
N VAL A 453 9.36 -32.42 9.38
CA VAL A 453 9.64 -33.81 8.99
C VAL A 453 9.41 -33.94 7.49
N GLN A 454 10.41 -34.44 6.77
CA GLN A 454 10.38 -34.64 5.32
C GLN A 454 9.54 -35.87 4.94
N ASP A 455 9.35 -36.11 3.64
CA ASP A 455 8.55 -37.24 3.15
C ASP A 455 9.28 -38.60 3.21
N ALA A 456 8.56 -39.66 2.86
CA ALA A 456 9.07 -41.03 2.85
C ALA A 456 10.29 -41.26 1.95
N SER A 457 10.45 -40.52 0.86
CA SER A 457 11.60 -40.64 -0.05
C SER A 457 12.90 -40.14 0.57
N GLN A 458 12.79 -39.20 1.52
CA GLN A 458 13.91 -38.72 2.34
C GLN A 458 14.02 -39.47 3.69
N GLY A 459 13.29 -40.56 3.87
CA GLY A 459 13.32 -41.38 5.10
C GLY A 459 12.69 -40.69 6.31
N TYR A 460 11.71 -39.81 6.09
CA TYR A 460 11.12 -38.94 7.12
C TYR A 460 12.17 -38.18 7.95
N ARG A 461 13.21 -37.65 7.28
CA ARG A 461 14.28 -36.85 7.91
C ARG A 461 13.70 -35.68 8.69
N VAL A 462 14.17 -35.48 9.92
CA VAL A 462 13.78 -34.33 10.75
C VAL A 462 14.74 -33.15 10.59
N SER A 463 14.19 -31.96 10.53
CA SER A 463 14.87 -30.66 10.62
C SER A 463 14.40 -29.97 11.89
N VAL A 464 15.36 -29.56 12.74
CA VAL A 464 15.08 -28.90 14.02
C VAL A 464 15.88 -27.60 14.09
N GLY A 465 15.18 -26.49 14.31
CA GLY A 465 15.75 -25.15 14.39
C GLY A 465 16.51 -24.88 15.69
N GLU A 466 17.01 -23.66 15.83
CA GLU A 466 17.70 -23.24 17.05
C GLU A 466 16.77 -23.28 18.29
N PRO A 467 17.33 -23.57 19.48
CA PRO A 467 16.55 -23.73 20.70
C PRO A 467 16.15 -22.37 21.30
N GLU A 468 14.87 -22.20 21.66
CA GLU A 468 14.38 -21.02 22.36
C GLU A 468 14.76 -21.08 23.85
N VAL A 469 16.02 -20.75 24.14
CA VAL A 469 16.60 -20.76 25.51
C VAL A 469 15.76 -19.92 26.49
N GLY A 470 15.19 -18.79 26.04
CA GLY A 470 14.33 -17.94 26.85
C GLY A 470 12.93 -18.52 27.19
N ARG A 471 12.61 -19.73 26.72
CA ARG A 471 11.35 -20.44 26.97
C ARG A 471 11.53 -21.86 27.50
N SER A 472 12.75 -22.37 27.48
CA SER A 472 13.12 -23.74 27.86
C SER A 472 13.62 -23.78 29.30
N ASN A 473 13.30 -24.81 30.09
CA ASN A 473 13.86 -24.98 31.44
C ASN A 473 15.00 -26.01 31.53
N VAL A 474 15.30 -26.71 30.42
CA VAL A 474 16.46 -27.60 30.25
C VAL A 474 17.20 -27.29 28.95
N ALA A 475 18.48 -27.63 28.89
CA ALA A 475 19.28 -27.58 27.67
C ALA A 475 18.82 -28.66 26.68
N THR A 476 19.03 -28.44 25.38
CA THR A 476 18.41 -29.28 24.33
C THR A 476 19.31 -30.39 23.82
N CYS A 477 18.68 -31.41 23.26
CA CYS A 477 19.34 -32.53 22.58
C CYS A 477 19.52 -32.31 21.07
N SER A 478 19.08 -31.17 20.53
CA SER A 478 19.02 -30.91 19.08
C SER A 478 20.37 -30.54 18.46
N HIS A 479 21.25 -29.82 19.18
CA HIS A 479 22.50 -29.23 18.63
C HIS A 479 23.75 -29.42 19.50
N THR A 480 23.73 -30.30 20.50
CA THR A 480 24.93 -30.62 21.32
C THR A 480 25.97 -31.41 20.52
N VAL A 481 27.22 -31.43 21.00
CA VAL A 481 28.38 -31.89 20.21
C VAL A 481 28.23 -33.35 19.75
N GLY A 482 28.20 -33.53 18.43
CA GLY A 482 27.75 -34.76 17.75
C GLY A 482 26.24 -34.72 17.53
N ALA A 483 25.78 -34.42 16.31
CA ALA A 483 24.36 -34.17 16.04
C ALA A 483 23.50 -35.43 16.24
N TYR A 484 22.82 -35.54 17.38
CA TYR A 484 22.05 -36.74 17.77
C TYR A 484 20.66 -36.85 17.14
N MET A 485 20.07 -35.75 16.65
CA MET A 485 18.68 -35.74 16.14
C MET A 485 18.48 -34.82 14.92
N ASN A 486 19.06 -33.62 14.88
CA ASN A 486 18.87 -32.71 13.75
C ASN A 486 19.47 -33.29 12.46
N ASN A 487 18.73 -33.24 11.34
CA ASN A 487 19.01 -33.93 10.07
C ASN A 487 19.08 -35.47 10.12
N ALA A 488 18.75 -36.13 11.24
CA ALA A 488 18.66 -37.59 11.29
C ALA A 488 17.42 -38.10 10.53
N MET A 489 17.53 -39.32 9.98
CA MET A 489 16.39 -40.06 9.41
C MET A 489 15.71 -40.87 10.51
N PHE A 490 14.45 -41.27 10.31
CA PHE A 490 13.77 -42.11 11.29
C PHE A 490 14.23 -43.57 11.14
N SER A 491 14.52 -44.24 12.25
CA SER A 491 15.02 -45.62 12.30
C SER A 491 14.13 -46.52 13.14
N THR A 492 13.91 -47.75 12.69
CA THR A 492 13.12 -48.79 13.38
C THR A 492 13.88 -50.12 13.44
N PRO A 493 13.46 -51.09 14.28
CA PRO A 493 14.17 -52.36 14.45
C PRO A 493 14.35 -53.19 13.16
N ASP A 494 13.48 -52.98 12.19
CA ASP A 494 13.49 -53.61 10.86
C ASP A 494 14.04 -52.72 9.73
N LYS A 495 14.37 -51.46 10.03
CA LYS A 495 14.84 -50.48 9.06
C LYS A 495 15.82 -49.52 9.70
N ASP A 496 17.09 -49.88 9.61
CA ASP A 496 18.21 -49.04 10.02
C ASP A 496 18.37 -47.85 9.06
N GLN A 497 18.44 -46.64 9.62
CA GLN A 497 18.72 -45.39 8.92
C GLN A 497 19.58 -44.43 9.77
N ASP A 498 20.22 -44.92 10.83
CA ASP A 498 21.03 -44.08 11.73
C ASP A 498 22.48 -43.93 11.23
N THR A 499 23.36 -43.30 12.03
CA THR A 499 24.77 -43.06 11.63
C THR A 499 25.77 -43.88 12.45
N TRP A 500 25.33 -44.93 13.13
CA TRP A 500 26.18 -45.82 13.92
C TRP A 500 26.53 -47.11 13.15
N SER A 501 27.33 -47.99 13.76
CA SER A 501 27.74 -49.28 13.17
C SER A 501 26.78 -50.43 13.49
N SER A 502 25.73 -50.18 14.27
CA SER A 502 24.73 -51.16 14.67
C SER A 502 23.41 -50.47 15.03
N ASN A 503 22.32 -50.85 14.38
CA ASN A 503 20.97 -50.29 14.54
C ASN A 503 20.64 -49.89 15.99
N CYS A 504 20.58 -48.59 16.23
CA CYS A 504 20.33 -48.00 17.54
C CYS A 504 18.90 -48.28 18.04
N ALA A 505 17.93 -48.45 17.12
CA ALA A 505 16.55 -48.81 17.45
C ALA A 505 16.46 -50.22 18.06
N VAL A 506 17.23 -51.18 17.52
CA VAL A 506 17.37 -52.53 18.11
C VAL A 506 18.11 -52.46 19.45
N THR A 507 19.21 -51.72 19.50
CA THR A 507 20.10 -51.65 20.67
C THR A 507 19.39 -51.08 21.91
N TYR A 508 18.61 -50.01 21.75
CA TYR A 508 17.96 -49.29 22.87
C TYR A 508 16.42 -49.45 22.89
N GLN A 509 15.93 -50.56 22.35
CA GLN A 509 14.52 -50.98 22.34
C GLN A 509 13.52 -49.84 22.05
N GLY A 510 13.76 -49.09 20.97
CA GLY A 510 12.98 -47.92 20.59
C GLY A 510 12.81 -47.76 19.08
N ALA A 511 12.43 -46.55 18.66
CA ALA A 511 12.36 -46.11 17.27
C ALA A 511 12.28 -44.58 17.22
N TRP A 512 13.26 -43.91 16.62
CA TRP A 512 13.36 -42.44 16.62
C TRP A 512 14.22 -41.91 15.47
N TRP A 513 14.35 -40.58 15.40
CA TRP A 513 15.36 -39.89 14.61
C TRP A 513 16.74 -40.03 15.29
N TYR A 514 17.40 -41.18 15.09
CA TYR A 514 18.70 -41.48 15.68
C TYR A 514 19.85 -40.99 14.78
N GLY A 515 20.74 -40.17 15.33
CA GLY A 515 22.04 -39.83 14.73
C GLY A 515 23.11 -40.82 15.21
N SER A 516 24.04 -40.34 16.04
CA SER A 516 24.95 -41.19 16.84
C SER A 516 24.18 -41.89 17.97
N CYS A 517 23.27 -42.79 17.61
CA CYS A 517 22.19 -43.28 18.47
C CYS A 517 21.40 -42.13 19.13
N HIS A 518 21.40 -42.01 20.46
CA HIS A 518 20.60 -40.99 21.13
C HIS A 518 21.23 -40.45 22.43
N CYS A 519 20.99 -39.16 22.66
CA CYS A 519 20.91 -38.55 23.99
C CYS A 519 19.47 -38.53 24.55
N PHE A 520 18.46 -38.89 23.73
CA PHE A 520 17.03 -38.77 24.03
C PHE A 520 16.20 -39.86 23.33
N ASN A 521 15.45 -40.69 24.07
CA ASN A 521 14.70 -41.85 23.55
C ASN A 521 13.23 -41.86 24.03
N PRO A 522 12.36 -41.00 23.50
CA PRO A 522 10.96 -40.88 23.96
C PRO A 522 10.07 -42.07 23.58
N ASN A 523 10.48 -42.85 22.58
CA ASN A 523 9.80 -44.08 22.14
C ASN A 523 10.36 -45.35 22.79
N GLY A 524 11.34 -45.23 23.70
CA GLY A 524 11.94 -46.35 24.42
C GLY A 524 10.97 -47.13 25.32
N ARG A 525 11.53 -48.14 25.98
CA ARG A 525 10.83 -49.07 26.85
C ARG A 525 10.31 -48.37 28.11
N TYR A 526 9.05 -48.60 28.46
CA TYR A 526 8.47 -47.98 29.65
C TYR A 526 8.83 -48.76 30.92
N PHE A 527 9.53 -48.12 31.85
CA PHE A 527 9.87 -48.69 33.16
C PHE A 527 9.08 -48.00 34.28
N THR A 528 8.71 -48.76 35.31
CA THR A 528 8.10 -48.25 36.55
C THR A 528 9.10 -48.29 37.71
N PRO A 529 8.91 -47.51 38.78
CA PRO A 529 9.68 -47.65 40.03
C PRO A 529 9.57 -49.08 40.59
N PRO A 530 10.63 -49.61 41.22
CA PRO A 530 11.94 -48.98 41.43
C PRO A 530 12.87 -49.06 40.20
N ALA A 531 12.58 -49.90 39.20
CA ALA A 531 13.46 -50.13 38.05
C ALA A 531 13.74 -48.86 37.23
N ALA A 532 12.75 -47.95 37.13
CA ALA A 532 12.88 -46.67 36.46
C ALA A 532 13.97 -45.73 37.03
N PHE A 533 14.52 -46.00 38.22
CA PHE A 533 15.49 -45.12 38.88
C PHE A 533 16.96 -45.49 38.61
N TYR A 534 17.24 -46.75 38.26
CA TYR A 534 18.60 -47.29 38.17
C TYR A 534 18.70 -48.32 37.04
N LEU A 535 18.58 -47.87 35.79
CA LEU A 535 18.79 -48.68 34.59
C LEU A 535 20.28 -49.01 34.42
N SER A 536 20.67 -50.24 34.75
CA SER A 536 22.01 -50.78 34.49
C SER A 536 22.04 -51.62 33.22
N GLU A 537 23.25 -51.85 32.69
CA GLU A 537 23.50 -52.86 31.64
C GLU A 537 22.80 -54.20 31.97
N PRO A 538 22.15 -54.88 30.99
CA PRO A 538 22.06 -54.54 29.56
C PRO A 538 20.86 -53.64 29.20
N LEU A 539 20.23 -52.97 30.16
CA LEU A 539 19.06 -52.10 29.98
C LEU A 539 19.41 -50.61 30.09
N TRP A 540 20.69 -50.27 29.92
CA TRP A 540 21.16 -48.88 29.95
C TRP A 540 20.61 -48.11 28.75
N ALA A 541 20.15 -46.89 28.96
CA ALA A 541 19.55 -46.01 27.94
C ALA A 541 18.21 -46.47 27.29
N ASP A 542 17.82 -47.75 27.40
CA ASP A 542 16.55 -48.37 26.92
C ASP A 542 15.27 -47.58 27.29
N GLY A 543 15.28 -46.87 28.42
CA GLY A 543 14.09 -46.22 28.98
C GLY A 543 13.62 -44.99 28.22
N LEU A 544 12.59 -44.32 28.76
CA LEU A 544 12.23 -42.96 28.36
C LEU A 544 13.30 -41.98 28.89
N THR A 545 14.47 -42.00 28.27
CA THR A 545 15.67 -41.31 28.75
C THR A 545 15.86 -39.96 28.05
N PHE A 546 16.41 -38.98 28.80
CA PHE A 546 16.83 -37.69 28.30
C PHE A 546 18.10 -37.28 29.03
N SER A 547 19.19 -37.11 28.29
CA SER A 547 20.54 -36.93 28.82
C SER A 547 21.02 -35.50 28.56
N SER A 548 20.98 -34.66 29.59
CA SER A 548 21.39 -33.25 29.49
C SER A 548 22.83 -33.07 30.00
N PRO A 549 23.77 -32.58 29.16
CA PRO A 549 25.12 -32.24 29.62
C PRO A 549 25.08 -31.31 30.84
N GLY A 550 25.83 -31.67 31.88
CA GLY A 550 26.03 -30.86 33.08
C GLY A 550 24.92 -30.87 34.15
N ILE A 551 23.74 -31.48 33.91
CA ILE A 551 22.64 -31.47 34.91
C ILE A 551 22.64 -32.73 35.80
N GLY A 552 23.02 -33.90 35.27
CA GLY A 552 23.07 -35.14 36.07
C GLY A 552 21.69 -35.75 36.32
N TYR A 553 21.50 -36.44 37.46
CA TYR A 553 20.25 -37.13 37.80
C TYR A 553 19.11 -36.12 38.10
N PRO A 554 17.89 -36.28 37.57
CA PRO A 554 17.38 -37.42 36.80
C PRO A 554 17.56 -37.32 35.26
N LEU A 555 18.16 -36.27 34.73
CA LEU A 555 18.36 -36.06 33.28
C LEU A 555 19.57 -36.84 32.73
N ASN A 556 19.53 -38.17 32.82
CA ASN A 556 20.58 -39.06 32.31
C ASN A 556 20.02 -40.42 31.79
N HIS A 557 20.91 -41.27 31.26
CA HIS A 557 20.57 -42.58 30.69
C HIS A 557 20.20 -43.68 31.71
N TYR A 558 20.40 -43.44 33.01
CA TYR A 558 20.10 -44.40 34.09
C TYR A 558 18.67 -44.24 34.63
N TYR A 559 17.93 -43.21 34.21
CA TYR A 559 16.61 -42.85 34.73
C TYR A 559 15.56 -42.81 33.61
N SER A 560 14.48 -43.56 33.76
CA SER A 560 13.33 -43.49 32.85
C SER A 560 12.31 -42.48 33.36
N MET A 561 12.01 -41.47 32.54
CA MET A 561 10.96 -40.50 32.82
C MET A 561 9.60 -41.18 32.98
N LYS A 562 8.71 -40.52 33.73
CA LYS A 562 7.35 -40.99 34.03
C LYS A 562 6.37 -40.62 32.91
N THR A 563 6.43 -39.38 32.45
CA THR A 563 5.64 -38.93 31.29
C THR A 563 6.53 -38.25 30.29
N PHE A 564 6.13 -38.31 29.03
CA PHE A 564 6.78 -37.60 27.93
C PHE A 564 5.74 -37.22 26.88
N GLU A 565 5.81 -36.01 26.32
CA GLU A 565 4.86 -35.50 25.32
C GLU A 565 5.54 -34.61 24.26
N CYS A 566 5.33 -34.94 22.98
CA CYS A 566 5.68 -34.09 21.83
C CYS A 566 4.48 -33.26 21.39
N MET A 567 4.66 -31.94 21.25
CA MET A 567 3.61 -31.02 20.80
C MET A 567 4.12 -30.05 19.74
N SER A 568 3.25 -29.66 18.79
CA SER A 568 3.50 -28.54 17.86
C SER A 568 2.33 -27.55 17.87
N ASN A 569 2.59 -26.29 17.52
CA ASN A 569 1.61 -25.20 17.56
C ASN A 569 0.75 -25.17 16.27
N LEU A 570 -0.56 -24.87 16.39
CA LEU A 570 -1.51 -25.18 15.32
C LEU A 570 -2.76 -24.27 15.24
N VAL A 571 -3.10 -23.81 14.02
CA VAL A 571 -4.31 -23.06 13.63
C VAL A 571 -4.62 -23.32 12.13
N PRO A 572 -5.86 -23.28 11.60
CA PRO A 572 -7.20 -23.43 12.20
C PRO A 572 -7.91 -24.75 11.78
N GLN A 573 -8.94 -25.12 12.54
CA GLN A 573 -9.66 -26.41 12.60
C GLN A 573 -10.34 -26.99 11.31
N ALA A 574 -10.05 -26.51 10.10
CA ALA A 574 -10.70 -26.97 8.85
C ALA A 574 -10.29 -28.39 8.42
N LEU A 575 -8.97 -28.66 8.36
CA LEU A 575 -8.33 -29.96 8.05
C LEU A 575 -8.75 -31.19 8.88
N TRP A 576 -9.65 -31.06 9.87
CA TRP A 576 -9.95 -32.11 10.86
C TRP A 576 -11.10 -33.02 10.42
N SER A 577 -11.75 -32.71 9.30
CA SER A 577 -12.86 -33.49 8.72
C SER A 577 -12.48 -34.26 7.45
N SER A 578 -11.23 -34.12 6.99
CA SER A 578 -10.74 -34.63 5.70
C SER A 578 -9.65 -35.71 5.80
N LEU A 579 -9.17 -36.06 7.00
CA LEU A 579 -8.25 -37.19 7.20
C LEU A 579 -9.00 -38.54 7.07
N PRO A 580 -8.46 -39.55 6.36
CA PRO A 580 -9.27 -40.58 5.70
C PRO A 580 -9.80 -41.71 6.59
N GLY A 581 -10.88 -41.43 7.32
CA GLY A 581 -11.74 -42.42 7.98
C GLY A 581 -12.79 -43.05 7.03
N SER A 582 -12.33 -43.86 6.07
CA SER A 582 -13.12 -44.71 5.15
C SER A 582 -13.79 -44.07 3.90
N ARG A 583 -13.72 -44.84 2.80
CA ARG A 583 -14.56 -44.84 1.56
C ARG A 583 -14.57 -43.63 0.61
N GLN A 584 -13.75 -43.77 -0.45
CA GLN A 584 -14.09 -43.63 -1.89
C GLN A 584 -14.92 -42.42 -2.36
N GLY A 585 -14.36 -41.59 -3.25
CA GLY A 585 -15.18 -40.82 -4.20
C GLY A 585 -14.69 -39.47 -4.73
N ALA A 586 -13.41 -39.29 -5.10
CA ALA A 586 -12.92 -38.02 -5.66
C ALA A 586 -11.84 -38.19 -6.76
N GLY A 587 -12.11 -39.05 -7.75
CA GLY A 587 -11.36 -39.02 -9.00
C GLY A 587 -11.72 -37.78 -9.82
N ALA A 588 -10.72 -37.14 -10.43
CA ALA A 588 -10.85 -35.97 -11.31
C ALA A 588 -11.41 -34.67 -10.67
N PHE A 589 -10.55 -33.93 -9.95
CA PHE A 589 -10.38 -32.47 -10.18
C PHE A 589 -9.03 -31.93 -9.65
N ALA A 590 -7.93 -32.62 -9.98
CA ALA A 590 -6.57 -32.22 -9.58
C ALA A 590 -5.58 -32.32 -10.76
N LYS A 591 -5.90 -31.69 -11.89
CA LYS A 591 -5.00 -31.58 -13.06
C LYS A 591 -4.95 -30.16 -13.65
N HIS A 592 -4.77 -29.18 -12.77
CA HIS A 592 -3.95 -28.00 -13.04
C HIS A 592 -2.75 -28.09 -12.09
N GLN A 593 -1.79 -28.97 -12.37
CA GLN A 593 -0.79 -28.83 -13.43
C GLN A 593 0.12 -27.64 -13.12
N GLN A 594 1.24 -27.96 -12.50
CA GLN A 594 2.48 -27.18 -12.58
C GLN A 594 2.94 -27.23 -14.04
N THR A 595 2.34 -26.41 -14.91
CA THR A 595 2.91 -26.14 -16.22
C THR A 595 4.24 -25.44 -16.04
N ASN A 596 5.22 -25.82 -16.85
CA ASN A 596 6.28 -24.90 -17.20
C ASN A 596 5.68 -23.78 -18.07
N ASN A 597 5.06 -22.78 -17.43
CA ASN A 597 4.73 -21.49 -18.06
C ASN A 597 6.03 -20.68 -18.25
N GLN A 598 6.97 -21.28 -18.96
CA GLN A 598 8.16 -20.64 -19.51
C GLN A 598 7.75 -19.89 -20.78
N PHE A 599 8.46 -18.83 -21.14
CA PHE A 599 8.29 -18.20 -22.45
C PHE A 599 8.43 -19.23 -23.57
N SER A 600 7.35 -19.41 -24.34
CA SER A 600 7.35 -20.08 -25.63
C SER A 600 8.23 -19.30 -26.62
N PRO A 601 8.81 -19.94 -27.65
CA PRO A 601 9.38 -19.22 -28.79
C PRO A 601 8.45 -18.16 -29.37
N VAL A 602 7.12 -18.35 -29.27
CA VAL A 602 6.11 -17.35 -29.66
C VAL A 602 6.19 -16.08 -28.81
N ASP A 603 6.41 -16.19 -27.50
CA ASP A 603 6.44 -15.04 -26.58
C ASP A 603 7.68 -14.17 -26.83
N TYR A 604 8.83 -14.79 -27.12
CA TYR A 604 10.03 -14.09 -27.57
C TYR A 604 9.82 -13.37 -28.92
N VAL A 605 9.08 -13.99 -29.86
CA VAL A 605 8.72 -13.35 -31.14
C VAL A 605 7.79 -12.18 -30.92
N VAL A 606 6.75 -12.31 -30.07
CA VAL A 606 5.82 -11.21 -29.74
C VAL A 606 6.56 -10.05 -29.06
N LEU A 607 7.48 -10.33 -28.13
CA LEU A 607 8.33 -9.31 -27.50
C LEU A 607 9.22 -8.59 -28.53
N GLY A 608 9.85 -9.33 -29.45
CA GLY A 608 10.64 -8.75 -30.54
C GLY A 608 9.82 -7.88 -31.50
N VAL A 609 8.61 -8.33 -31.85
CA VAL A 609 7.66 -7.56 -32.67
C VAL A 609 7.20 -6.29 -31.94
N PHE A 610 6.91 -6.35 -30.64
CA PHE A 610 6.52 -5.16 -29.87
C PHE A 610 7.64 -4.10 -29.79
N LEU A 611 8.88 -4.53 -29.53
CA LEU A 611 10.05 -3.64 -29.48
C LEU A 611 10.35 -2.99 -30.84
N THR A 612 10.29 -3.78 -31.93
CA THR A 612 10.52 -3.28 -33.29
C THR A 612 9.38 -2.41 -33.81
N ALA A 613 8.12 -2.72 -33.46
CA ALA A 613 6.97 -1.88 -33.77
C ALA A 613 7.04 -0.52 -33.04
N SER A 614 7.42 -0.51 -31.76
CA SER A 614 7.61 0.73 -30.98
C SER A 614 8.66 1.65 -31.62
N LEU A 615 9.80 1.08 -32.04
CA LEU A 615 10.84 1.79 -32.78
C LEU A 615 10.34 2.30 -34.14
N ALA A 616 9.60 1.47 -34.89
CA ALA A 616 9.05 1.83 -36.19
C ALA A 616 8.03 2.99 -36.10
N VAL A 617 7.14 2.99 -35.10
CA VAL A 617 6.18 4.08 -34.85
C VAL A 617 6.91 5.40 -34.61
N GLY A 618 7.94 5.41 -33.74
CA GLY A 618 8.73 6.62 -33.47
C GLY A 618 9.48 7.15 -34.70
N ILE A 619 10.06 6.26 -35.50
CA ILE A 619 10.75 6.61 -36.76
C ILE A 619 9.77 7.16 -37.80
N VAL A 620 8.63 6.50 -38.02
CA VAL A 620 7.61 6.94 -38.99
C VAL A 620 6.99 8.27 -38.59
N ALA A 621 6.65 8.45 -37.30
CA ALA A 621 6.15 9.72 -36.78
C ALA A 621 7.17 10.86 -36.96
N SER A 622 8.45 10.60 -36.74
CA SER A 622 9.54 11.56 -36.99
C SER A 622 9.64 11.99 -38.46
N PHE A 623 9.58 11.04 -39.41
CA PHE A 623 9.63 11.35 -40.84
C PHE A 623 8.38 12.11 -41.32
N ILE A 624 7.19 11.75 -40.84
CA ILE A 624 5.94 12.45 -41.16
C ILE A 624 5.97 13.89 -40.58
N GLY A 625 6.50 14.06 -39.36
CA GLY A 625 6.70 15.38 -38.75
C GLY A 625 7.60 16.28 -39.60
N ARG A 626 8.84 15.86 -39.85
CA ARG A 626 9.81 16.62 -40.69
C ARG A 626 9.25 16.94 -42.08
N ARG A 627 8.55 15.99 -42.72
CA ARG A 627 7.97 16.20 -44.06
C ARG A 627 6.81 17.20 -44.09
N LYS A 628 6.13 17.46 -42.97
CA LYS A 628 5.15 18.56 -42.84
C LYS A 628 5.83 19.89 -42.48
N GLY A 629 6.82 19.88 -41.59
CA GLY A 629 7.58 21.10 -41.26
C GLY A 629 8.18 21.77 -42.51
N ASN A 630 8.85 20.99 -43.35
CA ASN A 630 9.41 21.44 -44.63
C ASN A 630 8.37 21.80 -45.73
N ALA A 631 7.07 21.72 -45.45
CA ALA A 631 6.01 22.03 -46.42
C ALA A 631 5.18 23.27 -46.02
N ASP A 632 5.11 23.61 -44.73
CA ASP A 632 4.27 24.69 -44.21
C ASP A 632 5.05 26.00 -43.93
N ASP A 633 6.38 25.99 -43.77
CA ASP A 633 7.15 27.20 -43.44
C ASP A 633 8.61 27.21 -43.96
N GLY A 634 9.15 28.41 -44.21
CA GLY A 634 10.49 28.66 -44.76
C GLY A 634 11.54 29.11 -43.73
N SER A 635 11.18 29.17 -42.45
CA SER A 635 12.03 29.70 -41.36
C SER A 635 12.95 28.63 -40.74
N ALA A 636 14.21 28.58 -41.19
CA ALA A 636 15.12 27.45 -40.93
C ALA A 636 16.04 27.58 -39.68
N GLY A 637 15.61 28.18 -38.56
CA GLY A 637 16.51 28.42 -37.41
C GLY A 637 15.90 28.47 -36.01
N SER A 638 14.82 29.23 -35.82
CA SER A 638 14.03 29.24 -34.57
C SER A 638 13.17 27.98 -34.47
N ASP A 639 12.49 27.69 -35.57
CA ASP A 639 11.32 26.83 -35.61
C ASP A 639 11.66 25.35 -35.49
N GLU A 640 12.85 24.90 -35.91
CA GLU A 640 13.29 23.52 -35.70
C GLU A 640 13.36 23.15 -34.20
N LYS A 641 13.75 24.11 -33.32
CA LYS A 641 13.79 23.88 -31.87
C LYS A 641 12.39 23.83 -31.26
N GLU A 642 11.49 24.69 -31.72
CA GLU A 642 10.09 24.71 -31.24
C GLU A 642 9.28 23.52 -31.77
N GLU A 643 9.53 23.09 -33.01
CA GLU A 643 9.00 21.87 -33.61
C GLU A 643 9.48 20.61 -32.86
N PHE A 644 10.78 20.54 -32.52
CA PHE A 644 11.34 19.40 -31.77
C PHE A 644 10.84 19.34 -30.31
N VAL A 645 10.80 20.49 -29.61
CA VAL A 645 10.52 20.55 -28.16
C VAL A 645 9.03 20.70 -27.84
N MET A 646 8.26 21.44 -28.65
CA MET A 646 6.85 21.80 -28.41
C MET A 646 5.89 21.27 -29.50
N GLY A 647 6.39 20.52 -30.48
CA GLY A 647 5.57 19.92 -31.53
C GLY A 647 4.81 20.94 -32.39
N GLY A 648 5.33 22.17 -32.53
CA GLY A 648 4.72 23.23 -33.32
C GLY A 648 3.36 23.74 -32.80
N ARG A 649 3.03 23.47 -31.53
CA ARG A 649 1.80 23.89 -30.80
C ARG A 649 0.45 23.63 -31.50
N LYS A 650 0.42 22.66 -32.41
CA LYS A 650 -0.75 22.30 -33.24
C LYS A 650 -1.23 20.86 -32.97
N GLN A 651 -0.87 20.27 -31.82
CA GLN A 651 -1.23 18.89 -31.46
C GLN A 651 -2.72 18.73 -31.15
N GLN A 652 -3.21 17.49 -31.28
CA GLN A 652 -4.59 17.11 -30.95
C GLN A 652 -4.69 16.68 -29.48
N VAL A 653 -5.81 17.00 -28.83
CA VAL A 653 -6.05 16.72 -27.41
C VAL A 653 -5.92 15.23 -27.07
N ILE A 654 -6.57 14.33 -27.82
CA ILE A 654 -6.60 12.89 -27.49
C ILE A 654 -5.19 12.26 -27.48
N PRO A 655 -4.33 12.43 -28.52
CA PRO A 655 -2.93 11.99 -28.44
C PRO A 655 -2.15 12.60 -27.28
N VAL A 656 -2.33 13.88 -26.97
CA VAL A 656 -1.65 14.56 -25.86
C VAL A 656 -2.09 14.01 -24.50
N ALA A 657 -3.39 13.79 -24.30
CA ALA A 657 -3.96 13.20 -23.09
C ALA A 657 -3.50 11.74 -22.88
N LEU A 658 -3.48 10.92 -23.92
CA LEU A 658 -2.93 9.55 -23.86
C LEU A 658 -1.42 9.55 -23.55
N SER A 659 -0.68 10.50 -24.11
CA SER A 659 0.76 10.67 -23.87
C SER A 659 1.08 11.16 -22.47
N LEU A 660 0.24 12.03 -21.89
CA LEU A 660 0.27 12.38 -20.47
C LEU A 660 -0.05 11.15 -19.59
N LEU A 661 -1.11 10.40 -19.92
CA LEU A 661 -1.54 9.21 -19.18
C LEU A 661 -0.41 8.17 -19.10
N VAL A 662 0.23 7.82 -20.22
CA VAL A 662 1.35 6.85 -20.25
C VAL A 662 2.59 7.37 -19.52
N SER A 663 2.88 8.67 -19.59
CA SER A 663 4.04 9.26 -18.90
C SER A 663 4.01 9.08 -17.38
N PHE A 664 2.82 9.08 -16.78
CA PHE A 664 2.66 8.90 -15.33
C PHE A 664 2.28 7.45 -14.95
N ASN A 665 1.60 6.69 -15.81
CA ASN A 665 1.31 5.27 -15.60
C ASN A 665 2.49 4.35 -15.96
N SER A 666 3.58 4.41 -15.18
CA SER A 666 4.74 3.55 -15.39
C SER A 666 4.51 2.09 -14.94
N ALA A 667 5.41 1.19 -15.37
CA ALA A 667 5.43 -0.20 -14.93
C ALA A 667 5.50 -0.38 -13.39
N ILE A 668 5.98 0.62 -12.65
CA ILE A 668 5.99 0.60 -11.18
C ILE A 668 4.56 0.59 -10.63
N LEU A 669 3.64 1.37 -11.22
CA LEU A 669 2.23 1.40 -10.80
C LEU A 669 1.48 0.16 -11.30
N ILE A 670 1.73 -0.29 -12.53
CA ILE A 670 1.04 -1.44 -13.13
C ILE A 670 1.38 -2.75 -12.40
N LEU A 671 2.63 -2.94 -11.95
CA LEU A 671 3.03 -4.11 -11.16
C LEU A 671 2.86 -3.88 -9.64
N GLY A 672 3.20 -2.69 -9.17
CA GLY A 672 3.24 -2.36 -7.74
C GLY A 672 1.88 -2.06 -7.13
N GLY A 673 0.95 -1.42 -7.86
CA GLY A 673 -0.39 -1.10 -7.37
C GLY A 673 -1.22 -2.35 -7.04
N PRO A 674 -1.36 -3.31 -7.97
CA PRO A 674 -2.01 -4.59 -7.70
C PRO A 674 -1.32 -5.40 -6.59
N ALA A 675 0.02 -5.33 -6.50
CA ALA A 675 0.75 -5.97 -5.41
C ALA A 675 0.44 -5.30 -4.05
N GLU A 676 0.49 -3.97 -3.96
CA GLU A 676 0.16 -3.21 -2.76
C GLU A 676 -1.28 -3.48 -2.30
N ILE A 677 -2.24 -3.60 -3.23
CA ILE A 677 -3.63 -4.01 -2.92
C ILE A 677 -3.71 -5.47 -2.45
N TYR A 678 -2.95 -6.38 -3.06
CA TYR A 678 -2.95 -7.81 -2.72
C TYR A 678 -2.31 -8.11 -1.35
N PHE A 679 -1.25 -7.38 -1.01
CA PHE A 679 -0.50 -7.48 0.25
C PHE A 679 -1.04 -6.57 1.37
N ASN A 680 -1.63 -5.40 1.08
CA ASN A 680 -1.98 -4.39 2.09
C ASN A 680 -3.42 -3.83 1.97
N GLY A 681 -4.28 -4.45 1.16
CA GLY A 681 -5.71 -4.15 1.07
C GLY A 681 -6.10 -3.04 0.08
N THR A 682 -7.40 -2.93 -0.24
CA THR A 682 -7.95 -2.01 -1.25
C THR A 682 -7.76 -0.53 -0.92
N MET A 683 -7.39 -0.17 0.31
CA MET A 683 -7.37 1.22 0.75
C MET A 683 -6.53 2.12 -0.18
N TYR A 684 -5.44 1.60 -0.76
CA TYR A 684 -4.58 2.29 -1.72
C TYR A 684 -5.36 2.89 -2.92
N VAL A 685 -6.47 2.29 -3.35
CA VAL A 685 -7.35 2.78 -4.43
C VAL A 685 -7.89 4.20 -4.14
N LEU A 686 -7.95 4.62 -2.87
CA LEU A 686 -8.38 5.96 -2.48
C LEU A 686 -7.42 7.07 -2.95
N SER A 687 -6.17 6.75 -3.33
CA SER A 687 -5.27 7.73 -3.94
C SER A 687 -5.85 8.30 -5.24
N ILE A 688 -6.54 7.47 -6.03
CA ILE A 688 -7.11 7.84 -7.33
C ILE A 688 -8.08 9.02 -7.21
N PHE A 689 -8.93 9.06 -6.18
CA PHE A 689 -9.82 10.20 -5.96
C PHE A 689 -9.03 11.49 -5.68
N GLY A 690 -7.97 11.39 -4.89
CA GLY A 690 -7.04 12.49 -4.65
C GLY A 690 -6.31 12.92 -5.93
N GLU A 691 -5.86 11.97 -6.74
CA GLU A 691 -5.16 12.20 -8.00
C GLU A 691 -6.04 12.94 -9.02
N GLN A 692 -7.31 12.57 -9.17
CA GLN A 692 -8.26 13.30 -10.02
C GLN A 692 -8.47 14.74 -9.54
N ILE A 693 -8.64 14.95 -8.23
CA ILE A 693 -8.75 16.30 -7.64
C ILE A 693 -7.45 17.09 -7.87
N GLY A 694 -6.28 16.47 -7.71
CA GLY A 694 -4.97 17.07 -7.98
C GLY A 694 -4.76 17.45 -9.45
N CYS A 695 -5.25 16.63 -10.40
CA CYS A 695 -5.22 16.96 -11.83
C CYS A 695 -6.12 18.15 -12.16
N VAL A 696 -7.35 18.20 -11.62
CA VAL A 696 -8.26 19.34 -11.80
C VAL A 696 -7.67 20.62 -11.17
N LEU A 697 -7.11 20.52 -9.96
CA LEU A 697 -6.42 21.66 -9.34
C LEU A 697 -5.20 22.10 -10.15
N ALA A 698 -4.43 21.18 -10.74
CA ALA A 698 -3.32 21.52 -11.63
C ALA A 698 -3.78 22.26 -12.90
N ALA A 699 -4.88 21.82 -13.51
CA ALA A 699 -5.49 22.46 -14.68
C ALA A 699 -6.08 23.86 -14.37
N LEU A 700 -6.51 24.11 -13.13
CA LEU A 700 -7.06 25.40 -12.70
C LEU A 700 -5.98 26.37 -12.15
N ILE A 701 -4.93 25.85 -11.51
CA ILE A 701 -3.88 26.64 -10.85
C ILE A 701 -2.70 26.91 -11.79
N PHE A 702 -2.14 25.88 -12.41
CA PHE A 702 -0.85 25.97 -13.10
C PHE A 702 -0.99 26.24 -14.60
N VAL A 703 -1.87 25.48 -15.29
CA VAL A 703 -2.02 25.59 -16.76
C VAL A 703 -2.30 27.03 -17.24
N PRO A 704 -3.16 27.85 -16.60
CA PRO A 704 -3.42 29.21 -17.08
C PRO A 704 -2.17 30.10 -17.09
N VAL A 705 -1.24 29.91 -16.15
CA VAL A 705 0.00 30.69 -16.07
C VAL A 705 1.03 30.21 -17.10
N PHE A 706 1.32 28.90 -17.14
CA PHE A 706 2.33 28.37 -18.06
C PHE A 706 1.91 28.47 -19.54
N TYR A 707 0.61 28.33 -19.83
CA TYR A 707 0.09 28.42 -21.20
C TYR A 707 0.19 29.85 -21.75
N GLN A 708 -0.17 30.86 -20.95
CA GLN A 708 -0.08 32.28 -21.33
C GLN A 708 1.36 32.73 -21.56
N LEU A 709 2.29 32.33 -20.69
CA LEU A 709 3.71 32.71 -20.79
C LEU A 709 4.47 32.00 -21.94
N ARG A 710 3.87 30.97 -22.56
CA ARG A 710 4.41 30.19 -23.70
C ARG A 710 5.83 29.62 -23.55
N LEU A 711 6.41 29.61 -22.35
CA LEU A 711 7.80 29.21 -22.10
C LEU A 711 8.12 27.78 -22.56
N THR A 712 9.38 27.54 -22.95
CA THR A 712 9.86 26.19 -23.32
C THR A 712 10.25 25.36 -22.10
N SER A 713 10.43 25.98 -20.94
CA SER A 713 10.72 25.29 -19.68
C SER A 713 10.00 25.89 -18.48
N SER A 714 9.43 25.06 -17.60
CA SER A 714 8.83 25.54 -16.36
C SER A 714 9.86 26.14 -15.39
N PHE A 715 11.14 25.77 -15.47
CA PHE A 715 12.19 26.37 -14.64
C PHE A 715 12.54 27.80 -15.09
N GLU A 716 12.20 28.20 -16.31
CA GLU A 716 12.37 29.58 -16.79
C GLU A 716 11.41 30.55 -16.10
N TYR A 717 10.16 30.10 -15.85
CA TYR A 717 9.20 30.84 -15.04
C TYR A 717 9.76 31.20 -13.66
N LEU A 718 10.52 30.30 -13.02
CA LEU A 718 11.14 30.57 -11.71
C LEU A 718 12.19 31.69 -11.77
N GLU A 719 12.95 31.80 -12.87
CA GLU A 719 13.91 32.90 -13.06
C GLU A 719 13.20 34.24 -13.26
N LEU A 720 12.11 34.25 -14.03
CA LEU A 720 11.30 35.44 -14.29
C LEU A 720 10.53 35.89 -13.03
N ARG A 721 9.74 35.00 -12.41
CA ARG A 721 8.91 35.25 -11.22
C ARG A 721 9.73 35.72 -10.02
N PHE A 722 10.92 35.18 -9.80
CA PHE A 722 11.79 35.52 -8.66
C PHE A 722 13.00 36.39 -9.04
N LYS A 723 13.13 36.82 -10.30
CA LYS A 723 14.22 37.68 -10.81
C LYS A 723 15.60 37.15 -10.39
N SER A 724 15.79 35.82 -10.52
CA SER A 724 16.92 35.09 -9.90
C SER A 724 17.25 33.75 -10.58
N ARG A 725 18.38 33.71 -11.29
CA ARG A 725 18.92 32.50 -11.94
C ARG A 725 19.20 31.34 -10.98
N LEU A 726 19.51 31.63 -9.72
CA LEU A 726 19.73 30.61 -8.70
C LEU A 726 18.47 29.79 -8.39
N VAL A 727 17.27 30.39 -8.49
CA VAL A 727 16.01 29.66 -8.26
C VAL A 727 15.72 28.70 -9.40
N ARG A 728 15.97 29.10 -10.66
CA ARG A 728 15.92 28.22 -11.84
C ARG A 728 16.90 27.06 -11.74
N LEU A 729 18.15 27.32 -11.30
CA LEU A 729 19.15 26.27 -11.10
C LEU A 729 18.75 25.30 -9.97
N MET A 730 18.22 25.79 -8.85
CA MET A 730 17.69 24.96 -7.76
C MET A 730 16.55 24.05 -8.25
N GLY A 731 15.56 24.61 -8.95
CA GLY A 731 14.44 23.83 -9.50
C GLY A 731 14.89 22.78 -10.51
N ASN A 732 15.77 23.14 -11.46
CA ASN A 732 16.30 22.20 -12.44
C ASN A 732 17.11 21.07 -11.78
N PHE A 733 17.93 21.37 -10.76
CA PHE A 733 18.72 20.39 -10.01
C PHE A 733 17.84 19.37 -9.25
N LEU A 734 16.84 19.86 -8.51
CA LEU A 734 15.85 19.02 -7.82
C LEU A 734 15.11 18.10 -8.79
N PHE A 735 14.67 18.64 -9.93
CA PHE A 735 13.97 17.88 -10.97
C PHE A 735 14.85 16.80 -11.61
N LEU A 736 16.09 17.14 -11.97
CA LEU A 736 17.02 16.19 -12.58
C LEU A 736 17.34 15.02 -11.64
N ILE A 737 17.58 15.28 -10.36
CA ILE A 737 17.82 14.20 -9.37
C ILE A 737 16.58 13.32 -9.20
N SER A 738 15.39 13.91 -9.04
CA SER A 738 14.15 13.15 -8.89
C SER A 738 13.89 12.21 -10.09
N ASN A 739 14.08 12.72 -11.32
CA ASN A 739 13.91 11.93 -12.55
C ASN A 739 14.98 10.84 -12.71
N VAL A 740 16.25 11.11 -12.40
CA VAL A 740 17.31 10.09 -12.47
C VAL A 740 17.05 8.93 -11.49
N ILE A 741 16.50 9.24 -10.31
CA ILE A 741 16.06 8.20 -9.37
C ILE A 741 14.87 7.43 -9.93
N TYR A 742 13.82 8.14 -10.39
CA TYR A 742 12.59 7.52 -10.92
C TYR A 742 12.88 6.60 -12.11
N MET A 743 13.57 7.08 -13.14
CA MET A 743 13.92 6.29 -14.33
C MET A 743 14.77 5.06 -13.98
N GLY A 744 15.66 5.20 -12.97
CA GLY A 744 16.47 4.10 -12.45
C GLY A 744 15.69 3.02 -11.68
N LEU A 745 14.43 3.28 -11.30
CA LEU A 745 13.49 2.31 -10.74
C LEU A 745 12.49 1.81 -11.81
N ALA A 746 12.04 2.71 -12.69
CA ALA A 746 11.05 2.42 -13.74
C ALA A 746 11.57 1.45 -14.80
N LEU A 747 12.88 1.48 -15.11
CA LEU A 747 13.54 0.47 -15.95
C LEU A 747 13.79 -0.84 -15.21
N TYR A 748 13.93 -0.81 -13.88
CA TYR A 748 14.29 -1.98 -13.07
C TYR A 748 13.10 -2.92 -12.82
N ALA A 749 11.93 -2.37 -12.45
CA ALA A 749 10.72 -3.15 -12.15
C ALA A 749 10.25 -4.11 -13.26
N PRO A 750 10.16 -3.71 -14.56
CA PRO A 750 9.79 -4.64 -15.62
C PRO A 750 10.93 -5.61 -15.99
N ALA A 751 12.20 -5.23 -15.80
CA ALA A 751 13.34 -6.06 -16.15
C ALA A 751 13.48 -7.28 -15.22
N THR A 752 13.19 -7.13 -13.91
CA THR A 752 13.16 -8.28 -12.98
C THR A 752 11.96 -9.19 -13.24
N ALA A 753 10.79 -8.61 -13.57
CA ALA A 753 9.63 -9.39 -13.99
C ALA A 753 9.93 -10.21 -15.25
N LEU A 754 10.61 -9.62 -16.25
CA LEU A 754 11.04 -10.31 -17.47
C LEU A 754 12.08 -11.41 -17.20
N GLN A 755 13.04 -11.18 -16.29
CA GLN A 755 13.99 -12.22 -15.87
C GLN A 755 13.27 -13.43 -15.26
N TYR A 756 12.23 -13.21 -14.44
CA TYR A 756 11.46 -14.28 -13.80
C TYR A 756 10.68 -15.12 -14.83
N VAL A 757 9.89 -14.49 -15.72
CA VAL A 757 9.08 -15.22 -16.73
C VAL A 757 9.91 -15.86 -17.84
N SER A 758 11.11 -15.34 -18.13
CA SER A 758 12.07 -15.95 -19.04
C SER A 758 12.96 -17.01 -18.36
N ASN A 759 12.70 -17.38 -17.10
CA ASN A 759 13.48 -18.34 -16.32
C ASN A 759 15.00 -18.05 -16.32
N GLY A 760 15.35 -16.76 -16.20
CA GLY A 760 16.74 -16.28 -16.23
C GLY A 760 17.38 -16.15 -17.61
N ALA A 761 16.70 -16.54 -18.70
CA ALA A 761 17.27 -16.48 -20.06
C ALA A 761 17.53 -15.04 -20.54
N ILE A 762 16.76 -14.05 -20.05
CA ILE A 762 17.05 -12.63 -20.24
C ILE A 762 17.57 -12.06 -18.91
N PRO A 763 18.86 -11.70 -18.79
CA PRO A 763 19.38 -11.03 -17.60
C PRO A 763 18.90 -9.57 -17.53
N VAL A 764 18.73 -9.07 -16.30
CA VAL A 764 18.19 -7.73 -16.00
C VAL A 764 19.00 -6.62 -16.68
N GLU A 765 20.32 -6.77 -16.68
CA GLU A 765 21.28 -5.84 -17.28
C GLU A 765 21.05 -5.69 -18.79
N ALA A 766 20.84 -6.81 -19.49
CA ALA A 766 20.56 -6.81 -20.92
C ALA A 766 19.17 -6.22 -21.22
N SER A 767 18.16 -6.56 -20.41
CA SER A 767 16.81 -5.99 -20.55
C SER A 767 16.81 -4.46 -20.38
N ILE A 768 17.55 -3.93 -19.41
CA ILE A 768 17.67 -2.49 -19.16
C ILE A 768 18.49 -1.81 -20.27
N ALA A 769 19.60 -2.43 -20.71
CA ALA A 769 20.43 -1.87 -21.78
C ALA A 769 19.67 -1.80 -23.12
N VAL A 770 19.00 -2.88 -23.53
CA VAL A 770 18.26 -2.93 -24.81
C VAL A 770 17.07 -1.96 -24.80
N SER A 771 16.26 -1.94 -23.75
CA SER A 771 15.13 -1.01 -23.66
C SER A 771 15.60 0.45 -23.58
N GLY A 772 16.66 0.72 -22.79
CA GLY A 772 17.27 2.04 -22.67
C GLY A 772 17.83 2.56 -24.01
N VAL A 773 18.53 1.72 -24.79
CA VAL A 773 19.05 2.09 -26.12
C VAL A 773 17.90 2.38 -27.10
N ILE A 774 16.89 1.51 -27.18
CA ILE A 774 15.74 1.70 -28.09
C ILE A 774 14.99 2.99 -27.74
N CYS A 775 14.66 3.19 -26.46
CA CYS A 775 13.94 4.38 -26.01
C CYS A 775 14.74 5.67 -26.22
N THR A 776 16.05 5.66 -25.94
CA THR A 776 16.92 6.81 -26.20
C THR A 776 16.96 7.13 -27.70
N PHE A 777 17.10 6.11 -28.55
CA PHE A 777 17.22 6.31 -29.99
C PHE A 777 15.96 6.95 -30.61
N TYR A 778 14.77 6.38 -30.39
CA TYR A 778 13.56 6.96 -30.99
C TYR A 778 13.20 8.33 -30.41
N THR A 779 13.46 8.56 -29.12
CA THR A 779 13.22 9.85 -28.46
C THR A 779 14.14 10.93 -28.99
N ALA A 780 15.45 10.67 -29.06
CA ALA A 780 16.45 11.63 -29.53
C ALA A 780 16.30 11.94 -31.04
N TRP A 781 15.92 10.96 -31.85
CA TRP A 781 15.70 11.14 -33.28
C TRP A 781 14.40 11.91 -33.61
N GLY A 782 13.36 11.70 -32.80
CA GLY A 782 11.98 12.03 -33.15
C GLY A 782 11.33 13.23 -32.44
N GLY A 783 11.85 13.68 -31.30
CA GLY A 783 11.30 14.82 -30.55
C GLY A 783 9.88 14.57 -30.01
N LEU A 784 9.21 15.63 -29.53
CA LEU A 784 7.93 15.51 -28.82
C LEU A 784 6.83 14.82 -29.66
N LYS A 785 6.77 15.08 -30.97
CA LYS A 785 5.78 14.45 -31.87
C LYS A 785 5.93 12.93 -31.93
N ALA A 786 7.16 12.41 -32.02
CA ALA A 786 7.38 10.97 -32.05
C ALA A 786 7.03 10.33 -30.71
N VAL A 787 7.41 10.96 -29.59
CA VAL A 787 7.08 10.51 -28.23
C VAL A 787 5.56 10.40 -28.04
N ILE A 788 4.79 11.43 -28.42
CA ILE A 788 3.32 11.40 -28.33
C ILE A 788 2.73 10.19 -29.09
N TRP A 789 3.21 9.90 -30.30
CA TRP A 789 2.68 8.77 -31.09
C TRP A 789 3.18 7.40 -30.60
N THR A 790 4.38 7.28 -30.05
CA THR A 790 4.80 6.04 -29.37
C THR A 790 3.99 5.81 -28.10
N ASP A 791 3.70 6.86 -27.33
CA ASP A 791 2.87 6.76 -26.12
C ASP A 791 1.43 6.37 -26.47
N VAL A 792 0.86 6.89 -27.57
CA VAL A 792 -0.47 6.47 -28.06
C VAL A 792 -0.48 4.96 -28.40
N PHE A 793 0.52 4.47 -29.15
CA PHE A 793 0.65 3.03 -29.44
C PHE A 793 0.78 2.20 -28.16
N GLN A 794 1.65 2.63 -27.23
CA GLN A 794 1.85 1.95 -25.95
C GLN A 794 0.59 1.94 -25.09
N SER A 795 -0.18 3.04 -25.03
CA SER A 795 -1.43 3.11 -24.27
C SER A 795 -2.45 2.05 -24.70
N VAL A 796 -2.62 1.85 -26.02
CA VAL A 796 -3.52 0.82 -26.57
C VAL A 796 -3.04 -0.58 -26.17
N VAL A 797 -1.74 -0.87 -26.26
CA VAL A 797 -1.18 -2.18 -25.87
C VAL A 797 -1.29 -2.41 -24.36
N MET A 798 -1.02 -1.39 -23.54
CA MET A 798 -1.13 -1.44 -22.07
C MET A 798 -2.58 -1.67 -21.63
N THR A 799 -3.53 -0.90 -22.16
CA THR A 799 -4.96 -1.08 -21.87
C THR A 799 -5.46 -2.44 -22.35
N ALA A 800 -5.09 -2.90 -23.55
CA ALA A 800 -5.47 -4.23 -24.03
C ALA A 800 -4.90 -5.36 -23.15
N GLY A 801 -3.64 -5.27 -22.72
CA GLY A 801 -3.01 -6.24 -21.83
C GLY A 801 -3.65 -6.28 -20.44
N ILE A 802 -3.91 -5.11 -19.83
CA ILE A 802 -4.58 -5.00 -18.53
C ILE A 802 -6.01 -5.55 -18.62
N LEU A 803 -6.77 -5.20 -19.67
CA LEU A 803 -8.10 -5.75 -19.90
C LEU A 803 -8.08 -7.27 -20.12
N ALA A 804 -7.12 -7.81 -20.87
CA ALA A 804 -7.00 -9.26 -21.07
C ALA A 804 -6.73 -10.00 -19.74
N ILE A 805 -5.86 -9.47 -18.88
CA ILE A 805 -5.58 -10.02 -17.55
C ILE A 805 -6.84 -9.96 -16.66
N ILE A 806 -7.54 -8.82 -16.63
CA ILE A 806 -8.79 -8.65 -15.87
C ILE A 806 -9.87 -9.62 -16.37
N ILE A 807 -10.14 -9.65 -17.68
CA ILE A 807 -11.16 -10.52 -18.29
C ILE A 807 -10.84 -11.99 -17.99
N ARG A 808 -9.57 -12.41 -18.10
CA ARG A 808 -9.18 -13.79 -17.77
C ARG A 808 -9.39 -14.12 -16.30
N GLY A 809 -8.97 -13.23 -15.39
CA GLY A 809 -9.19 -13.40 -13.94
C GLY A 809 -10.66 -13.40 -13.55
N LEU A 810 -11.50 -12.60 -14.21
CA LEU A 810 -12.95 -12.61 -14.03
C LEU A 810 -13.57 -13.92 -14.51
N ILE A 811 -13.13 -14.47 -15.64
CA ILE A 811 -13.62 -15.77 -16.15
C ILE A 811 -13.24 -16.91 -15.18
N ASP A 812 -11.97 -16.98 -14.79
CA ASP A 812 -11.45 -18.06 -13.93
C ASP A 812 -12.04 -18.06 -12.51
N LEU A 813 -12.54 -16.91 -12.04
CA LEU A 813 -13.20 -16.76 -10.74
C LEU A 813 -14.73 -16.66 -10.83
N GLY A 814 -15.34 -16.86 -12.00
CA GLY A 814 -16.81 -16.90 -12.14
C GLY A 814 -17.52 -15.53 -12.04
N GLY A 815 -16.82 -14.44 -12.36
CA GLY A 815 -17.38 -13.09 -12.48
C GLY A 815 -17.08 -12.15 -11.30
N ILE A 816 -17.26 -10.85 -11.53
CA ILE A 816 -16.82 -9.78 -10.63
C ILE A 816 -17.44 -9.86 -9.22
N GLY A 817 -18.68 -10.34 -9.11
CA GLY A 817 -19.35 -10.53 -7.82
C GLY A 817 -18.63 -11.53 -6.91
N ASN A 818 -18.12 -12.64 -7.47
CA ASN A 818 -17.38 -13.62 -6.70
C ASN A 818 -15.98 -13.11 -6.34
N VAL A 819 -15.31 -12.39 -7.24
CA VAL A 819 -14.02 -11.70 -6.94
C VAL A 819 -14.17 -10.72 -5.77
N TRP A 820 -15.27 -9.96 -5.73
CA TRP A 820 -15.58 -9.05 -4.63
C TRP A 820 -15.87 -9.81 -3.33
N GLN A 821 -16.73 -10.84 -3.36
CA GLN A 821 -17.05 -11.67 -2.18
C GLN A 821 -15.81 -12.39 -1.61
N ILE A 822 -14.92 -12.91 -2.46
CA ILE A 822 -13.64 -13.51 -2.05
C ILE A 822 -12.77 -12.44 -1.38
N SER A 823 -12.56 -11.31 -2.03
CA SER A 823 -11.74 -10.21 -1.49
C SER A 823 -12.24 -9.73 -0.12
N TYR A 824 -13.57 -9.63 0.03
CA TYR A 824 -14.21 -9.18 1.26
C TYR A 824 -14.17 -10.26 2.36
N LYS A 825 -14.38 -11.54 2.02
CA LYS A 825 -14.26 -12.69 2.95
C LYS A 825 -12.85 -12.82 3.55
N TYR A 826 -11.81 -12.49 2.78
CA TYR A 826 -10.41 -12.55 3.20
C TYR A 826 -9.85 -11.20 3.68
N GLY A 827 -10.70 -10.25 4.08
CA GLY A 827 -10.27 -9.01 4.73
C GLY A 827 -9.43 -8.07 3.84
N ARG A 828 -9.46 -8.23 2.51
CA ARG A 828 -8.73 -7.35 1.59
C ARG A 828 -9.47 -6.05 1.29
N ILE A 829 -10.76 -5.95 1.63
CA ILE A 829 -11.55 -4.73 1.40
C ILE A 829 -11.61 -3.89 2.68
N GLU A 830 -10.90 -2.77 2.65
CA GLU A 830 -10.78 -1.77 3.73
C GLU A 830 -10.78 -0.37 3.09
N PHE A 831 -11.59 0.56 3.63
CA PHE A 831 -11.77 1.91 3.07
C PHE A 831 -12.00 3.00 4.13
N ASP A 832 -11.99 2.64 5.41
CA ASP A 832 -12.58 3.39 6.52
C ASP A 832 -11.56 3.75 7.62
N ASN A 833 -10.27 3.45 7.39
CA ASN A 833 -9.20 3.68 8.35
C ASN A 833 -8.67 5.12 8.34
N LEU A 834 -8.67 5.75 9.53
CA LEU A 834 -8.41 7.19 9.71
C LEU A 834 -7.16 7.52 10.55
N ASP A 835 -6.47 6.55 11.16
CA ASP A 835 -5.30 6.82 12.01
C ASP A 835 -4.04 7.10 11.15
N PRO A 836 -3.52 8.34 11.10
CA PRO A 836 -2.42 8.71 10.20
C PRO A 836 -1.09 8.00 10.49
N ARG A 837 -0.98 7.24 11.58
CA ARG A 837 0.16 6.38 11.93
C ARG A 837 0.12 5.00 11.24
N VAL A 838 -1.02 4.61 10.66
CA VAL A 838 -1.17 3.35 9.90
C VAL A 838 -0.55 3.49 8.49
N ARG A 839 -0.10 2.38 7.90
CA ARG A 839 0.56 2.34 6.57
C ARG A 839 -0.22 3.12 5.49
N HIS A 840 -1.53 3.06 5.52
CA HIS A 840 -2.44 3.80 4.66
C HIS A 840 -3.58 4.39 5.49
N THR A 841 -4.15 5.50 5.04
CA THR A 841 -5.40 6.08 5.55
C THR A 841 -6.18 6.75 4.43
N VAL A 842 -7.48 6.93 4.62
CA VAL A 842 -8.33 7.75 3.72
C VAL A 842 -7.71 9.12 3.47
N TRP A 843 -7.41 9.87 4.55
CA TRP A 843 -6.86 11.22 4.45
C TRP A 843 -5.43 11.25 3.92
N GLY A 844 -4.55 10.34 4.37
CA GLY A 844 -3.18 10.26 3.89
C GLY A 844 -3.11 9.97 2.39
N LEU A 845 -3.94 9.05 1.88
CA LEU A 845 -3.96 8.71 0.46
C LEU A 845 -4.64 9.77 -0.41
N VAL A 846 -5.76 10.35 0.01
CA VAL A 846 -6.43 11.41 -0.75
C VAL A 846 -5.57 12.67 -0.82
N VAL A 847 -5.01 13.13 0.31
CA VAL A 847 -4.15 14.32 0.32
C VAL A 847 -2.82 14.04 -0.40
N ASN A 848 -2.27 12.82 -0.32
CA ASN A 848 -1.09 12.45 -1.11
C ASN A 848 -1.41 12.43 -2.62
N GLY A 849 -2.55 11.87 -3.03
CA GLY A 849 -2.99 11.88 -4.42
C GLY A 849 -3.13 13.30 -4.97
N ILE A 850 -3.71 14.22 -4.19
CA ILE A 850 -3.81 15.64 -4.52
C ILE A 850 -2.42 16.24 -4.70
N ALA A 851 -1.52 16.07 -3.73
CA ALA A 851 -0.17 16.63 -3.79
C ALA A 851 0.65 16.04 -4.95
N TYR A 852 0.61 14.73 -5.13
CA TYR A 852 1.32 13.99 -6.17
C TYR A 852 0.87 14.42 -7.57
N SER A 853 -0.44 14.43 -7.85
CA SER A 853 -0.94 14.86 -9.16
C SER A 853 -0.85 16.37 -9.37
N SER A 854 -0.81 17.18 -8.30
CA SER A 854 -0.50 18.62 -8.44
C SER A 854 0.91 18.84 -9.00
N THR A 855 1.87 17.90 -8.80
CA THR A 855 3.19 17.98 -9.45
C THR A 855 3.10 17.88 -10.97
N PHE A 856 2.07 17.24 -11.52
CA PHE A 856 1.88 17.11 -12.96
C PHE A 856 1.62 18.47 -13.61
N GLY A 857 1.06 19.46 -12.90
CA GLY A 857 0.86 20.81 -13.45
C GLY A 857 2.17 21.58 -13.70
N VAL A 858 3.25 21.23 -13.00
CA VAL A 858 4.53 21.96 -13.00
C VAL A 858 5.69 21.17 -13.62
N SER A 859 5.50 19.86 -13.81
CA SER A 859 6.49 18.96 -14.40
C SER A 859 6.81 19.38 -15.84
N GLN A 860 8.10 19.43 -16.20
CA GLN A 860 8.56 19.79 -17.55
C GLN A 860 7.89 18.94 -18.64
N ALA A 861 7.75 17.62 -18.38
CA ALA A 861 7.17 16.65 -19.31
C ALA A 861 5.65 16.83 -19.52
N SER A 862 4.96 17.48 -18.58
CA SER A 862 3.56 17.88 -18.73
C SER A 862 3.43 19.24 -19.39
N VAL A 863 4.22 20.21 -18.95
CA VAL A 863 4.20 21.60 -19.43
C VAL A 863 4.46 21.66 -20.93
N GLN A 864 5.43 20.89 -21.43
CA GLN A 864 5.68 20.75 -22.87
C GLN A 864 4.48 20.19 -23.63
N ARG A 865 3.73 19.25 -23.04
CA ARG A 865 2.58 18.58 -23.66
C ARG A 865 1.34 19.46 -23.65
N TYR A 866 0.93 20.02 -22.52
CA TYR A 866 -0.27 20.87 -22.49
C TYR A 866 -0.03 22.25 -23.15
N CYS A 867 1.22 22.71 -23.29
CA CYS A 867 1.54 23.87 -24.15
C CYS A 867 1.74 23.51 -25.64
N SER A 868 1.48 22.26 -26.05
CA SER A 868 1.57 21.81 -27.46
C SER A 868 0.21 21.75 -28.21
N VAL A 869 -0.91 22.01 -27.52
CA VAL A 869 -2.26 22.09 -28.11
C VAL A 869 -2.64 23.55 -28.42
N LYS A 870 -3.72 23.76 -29.20
CA LYS A 870 -3.99 25.05 -29.84
C LYS A 870 -4.62 26.12 -28.94
N THR A 871 -5.42 25.74 -27.95
CA THR A 871 -6.12 26.70 -27.06
C THR A 871 -5.95 26.35 -25.59
N MET A 872 -6.08 27.34 -24.70
CA MET A 872 -5.96 27.13 -23.25
C MET A 872 -7.01 26.12 -22.74
N ARG A 873 -8.24 26.16 -23.28
CA ARG A 873 -9.29 25.20 -22.94
C ARG A 873 -8.94 23.77 -23.38
N GLN A 874 -8.24 23.60 -24.51
CA GLN A 874 -7.70 22.30 -24.93
C GLN A 874 -6.53 21.81 -24.05
N ALA A 875 -5.88 22.69 -23.30
CA ALA A 875 -4.79 22.37 -22.37
C ALA A 875 -5.29 22.02 -20.95
N GLN A 876 -6.58 22.24 -20.67
CA GLN A 876 -7.24 21.93 -19.41
C GLN A 876 -8.14 20.67 -19.48
N LEU A 877 -8.29 20.10 -20.68
CA LEU A 877 -9.03 18.87 -21.00
C LEU A 877 -8.08 17.69 -21.22
#